data_AF-A0A848YY33-F1
#
_entry.id   AF-A0A848YY33-F1
#
_cell.length_a   1.000
_cell.length_b   1.000
_cell.length_c   1.000
_cell.angle_alpha   90.00
_cell.angle_beta   90.00
_cell.angle_gamma   90.00
#
_symmetry.space_group_name_H-M   'P 1'
#
loop_
_entity.id
_entity.type
_entity.pdbx_description
1 polymer ?
#
loop_
_entity_poly.entity_id
_entity_poly.type
_entity_poly.pdbx_seq_one_letter_code
_entity_poly.pdbx_strand_id
1 'polypeptide(L)'
;MNLKQIPNNFETFYPTIDDPEGWVHEHYLCTNCGKNAIRPKIKIPRGRLCNECVGRFFKRKGLEIDAATLSLSEITRQLLGTNQVCQRLILLWGFKGIMRQYAKGTTESAHSLFKSLVPNMGFVTPHPLAHAVREAAVRACVAAGEGVLPHLLAVRKPEPWQFFANIILSAGSIAPSDEKVRRLIKKGAADASPNVRRMVLVVLSDTENEWARHLFEALLVDTNPLVREAAAELSFRRSQVKRASGKAAPAQKKKARHPKQSPLEKLLDRFYAADFLQSIYEAYLHRFKDCFPDNRKATPVRRKPRKSDLVWLLAHVYSDKVLFLKLLSDLPRAVEKVLHRLVWDEFECDVEDLQSSLDAQIVNTRKEPYYDEMYVHLNPDYFIFTLHSTFDYRRDWRKPQRLNLRLPEDLRTLFKTYLPPPREFDYIPLEQPERTAYLFEDRGETQERLAVLSRYVQQGNVKYSKSGNRILIGSLKKMKEYLHIKEFYSEEDKDLRYLRTLLIAEFISEDALKTDIRSPEDLKSLFAGYFDGSNFKYYHAKDMLAHLKGGSHDDWNYEKRDMRVRGAMWLMVQNLMVDQWISLKNIFKFARYRGLDLEVLDRGTAEHYLYFRGAIRDSGDKLIEDMRIHIEPSIYDEAVIHPYLRGMMYLFAAFGLLDIAYDHPEHKNLQTTGKPYLSVFDGLSFIRLTHLGAYVFGQQDSYAIDFTESAGDLVLDENRLIIYLTQKDRLKSLLLENIGERVTDTCYRVNFQTFLKDCDTIGEIRRKITFFKEHISDRPPSVWAVFLNEITSKLNPMEPVENYAVFKLNPSRELVSLFATDKVLKKYVRKAEDFNIIVENRHISKVKKRLQTFGYFMDPTQK
;
A
#
# COMPACT_ATOMS: atom_id res chain seq x y z
N MET A 1 4.38 7.25 19.22
CA MET A 1 3.04 7.88 19.13
C MET A 1 3.02 9.13 20.00
N ASN A 2 2.91 10.32 19.41
CA ASN A 2 3.18 11.59 20.07
C ASN A 2 1.86 12.35 20.35
N LEU A 3 1.29 12.19 21.55
CA LEU A 3 0.00 12.81 21.95
C LEU A 3 0.09 14.34 22.24
N LYS A 4 1.21 14.98 21.89
CA LYS A 4 1.49 16.40 22.17
C LYS A 4 0.74 17.38 21.25
N GLN A 5 -0.01 16.89 20.26
CA GLN A 5 -0.66 17.73 19.24
C GLN A 5 -2.12 18.09 19.52
N ILE A 6 -2.76 17.50 20.54
CA ILE A 6 -4.15 17.83 20.90
C ILE A 6 -4.16 19.17 21.67
N PRO A 7 -4.89 20.21 21.22
CA PRO A 7 -4.91 21.53 21.86
C PRO A 7 -5.31 21.50 23.34
N ASN A 8 -4.78 22.43 24.15
CA ASN A 8 -5.13 22.55 25.57
C ASN A 8 -6.61 22.95 25.80
N ASN A 9 -7.24 23.60 24.83
CA ASN A 9 -8.65 24.00 24.84
C ASN A 9 -9.59 22.95 24.21
N PHE A 10 -9.23 21.67 24.21
CA PHE A 10 -10.03 20.62 23.55
C PHE A 10 -11.47 20.49 24.10
N GLU A 11 -11.72 21.01 25.31
CA GLU A 11 -13.04 21.08 25.95
C GLU A 11 -14.06 21.92 25.17
N THR A 12 -13.62 22.90 24.36
CA THR A 12 -14.52 23.69 23.51
C THR A 12 -15.16 22.87 22.39
N PHE A 13 -14.65 21.66 22.12
CA PHE A 13 -15.16 20.76 21.08
C PHE A 13 -16.08 19.66 21.63
N TYR A 14 -16.36 19.63 22.93
CA TYR A 14 -17.23 18.60 23.52
C TYR A 14 -18.62 18.58 22.89
N PRO A 15 -19.29 19.73 22.62
CA PRO A 15 -20.57 19.71 21.92
C PRO A 15 -20.49 19.06 20.53
N THR A 16 -19.43 19.34 19.78
CA THR A 16 -19.19 18.74 18.44
C THR A 16 -18.86 17.25 18.53
N ILE A 17 -18.17 16.82 19.60
CA ILE A 17 -17.81 15.42 19.82
C ILE A 17 -19.02 14.62 20.28
N ASP A 18 -19.88 15.20 21.11
CA ASP A 18 -21.10 14.57 21.63
C ASP A 18 -22.20 14.44 20.56
N ASP A 19 -22.18 15.29 19.55
CA ASP A 19 -23.08 15.23 18.40
C ASP A 19 -22.66 14.10 17.43
N PRO A 20 -23.49 13.05 17.24
CA PRO A 20 -23.21 11.99 16.27
C PRO A 20 -23.05 12.50 14.84
N GLU A 21 -23.75 13.58 14.45
CA GLU A 21 -23.68 14.16 13.11
C GLU A 21 -22.38 14.94 12.87
N GLY A 22 -21.70 15.34 13.94
CA GLY A 22 -20.35 15.92 13.91
C GLY A 22 -19.28 14.93 13.44
N TRP A 23 -19.62 13.65 13.28
CA TRP A 23 -18.72 12.60 12.83
C TRP A 23 -18.98 12.18 11.39
N VAL A 24 -17.93 12.21 10.57
CA VAL A 24 -18.03 11.87 9.14
C VAL A 24 -17.32 10.56 8.84
N HIS A 25 -17.90 9.74 7.96
CA HIS A 25 -17.36 8.47 7.49
C HIS A 25 -16.73 8.62 6.11
N GLU A 26 -15.50 9.10 6.07
CA GLU A 26 -14.72 9.32 4.85
C GLU A 26 -13.27 8.92 5.08
N HIS A 27 -12.50 8.75 4.00
CA HIS A 27 -11.05 8.56 4.11
C HIS A 27 -10.38 9.84 4.63
N TYR A 28 -9.49 9.66 5.61
CA TYR A 28 -8.68 10.75 6.17
C TYR A 28 -7.46 10.20 6.90
N LEU A 29 -6.44 11.05 6.97
CA LEU A 29 -5.32 10.88 7.87
C LEU A 29 -5.68 11.47 9.24
N CYS A 30 -5.62 10.66 10.30
CA CYS A 30 -5.77 11.18 11.65
C CYS A 30 -4.53 11.98 12.05
N THR A 31 -4.69 13.27 12.32
CA THR A 31 -3.61 14.20 12.66
C THR A 31 -2.77 13.73 13.85
N ASN A 32 -3.38 13.06 14.83
CA ASN A 32 -2.65 12.63 16.03
C ASN A 32 -1.90 11.30 15.88
N CYS A 33 -2.47 10.31 15.18
CA CYS A 33 -1.84 8.99 15.07
C CYS A 33 -1.18 8.69 13.72
N GLY A 34 -1.36 9.55 12.71
CA GLY A 34 -0.87 9.33 11.36
C GLY A 34 -1.45 8.08 10.68
N LYS A 35 -2.47 7.44 11.28
CA LYS A 35 -3.12 6.27 10.69
C LYS A 35 -4.18 6.73 9.71
N ASN A 36 -4.13 6.19 8.49
CA ASN A 36 -5.21 6.28 7.53
C ASN A 36 -6.35 5.35 7.98
N ALA A 37 -7.57 5.87 8.10
CA ALA A 37 -8.69 5.10 8.64
C ALA A 37 -10.00 5.40 7.90
N ILE A 38 -10.72 4.35 7.47
CA ILE A 38 -12.17 4.40 7.14
C ILE A 38 -12.93 4.28 8.47
N ARG A 39 -12.74 5.27 9.33
CA ARG A 39 -13.37 5.30 10.65
C ARG A 39 -14.03 6.64 10.85
N PRO A 40 -15.07 6.74 11.67
CA PRO A 40 -15.65 8.03 12.00
C PRO A 40 -14.56 9.02 12.41
N LYS A 41 -14.56 10.18 11.76
CA LYS A 41 -13.62 11.30 12.00
C LYS A 41 -14.35 12.49 12.58
N ILE A 42 -13.66 13.24 13.42
CA ILE A 42 -14.11 14.56 13.85
C ILE A 42 -13.12 15.62 13.39
N LYS A 43 -13.65 16.72 12.82
CA LYS A 43 -12.84 17.86 12.38
C LYS A 43 -12.58 18.77 13.59
N ILE A 44 -11.31 19.12 13.78
CA ILE A 44 -10.85 20.11 14.75
C ILE A 44 -10.00 21.17 14.03
N PRO A 45 -9.71 22.34 14.62
CA PRO A 45 -8.97 23.40 13.92
C PRO A 45 -7.59 22.97 13.41
N ARG A 46 -6.93 22.04 14.11
CA ARG A 46 -5.61 21.51 13.74
C ARG A 46 -5.65 20.25 12.86
N GLY A 47 -6.81 19.86 12.36
CA GLY A 47 -6.96 18.73 11.44
C GLY A 47 -8.10 17.78 11.80
N ARG A 48 -7.88 16.47 11.69
CA ARG A 48 -8.93 15.45 11.80
C ARG A 48 -8.52 14.39 12.81
N LEU A 49 -9.39 14.01 13.73
CA LEU A 49 -9.10 12.98 14.74
C LEU A 49 -9.97 11.74 14.55
N CYS A 50 -9.36 10.57 14.77
CA CYS A 50 -10.08 9.32 14.80
C CYS A 50 -10.70 9.02 16.16
N ASN A 51 -11.80 8.26 16.13
CA ASN A 51 -12.52 7.83 17.32
C ASN A 51 -11.62 7.14 18.37
N GLU A 52 -10.59 6.39 17.96
CA GLU A 52 -9.58 5.85 18.90
C GLU A 52 -8.73 6.94 19.58
N CYS A 53 -8.29 7.95 18.83
CA CYS A 53 -7.47 9.03 19.41
C CYS A 53 -8.29 9.90 20.36
N VAL A 54 -9.55 10.18 20.00
CA VAL A 54 -10.50 10.86 20.87
C VAL A 54 -10.78 10.04 22.13
N GLY A 55 -10.98 8.72 22.00
CA GLY A 55 -11.14 7.82 23.15
C GLY A 55 -9.91 7.81 24.08
N ARG A 56 -8.68 7.83 23.53
CA ARG A 56 -7.45 7.93 24.34
C ARG A 56 -7.31 9.27 25.06
N PHE A 57 -7.75 10.35 24.43
CA PHE A 57 -7.78 11.67 25.07
C PHE A 57 -8.67 11.65 26.32
N PHE A 58 -9.92 11.16 26.20
CA PHE A 58 -10.84 11.08 27.34
C PHE A 58 -10.37 10.11 28.42
N LYS A 59 -9.66 9.05 28.04
CA LYS A 59 -9.00 8.18 29.02
C LYS A 59 -7.97 8.92 29.86
N ARG A 60 -7.16 9.80 29.27
CA ARG A 60 -6.20 10.63 30.02
C ARG A 60 -6.93 11.62 30.93
N LYS A 61 -7.92 12.35 30.41
CA LYS A 61 -8.74 13.30 31.18
C LYS A 61 -9.46 12.64 32.35
N GLY A 62 -10.00 11.44 32.17
CA GLY A 62 -10.61 10.68 33.26
C GLY A 62 -9.62 10.30 34.37
N LEU A 63 -8.35 10.04 34.04
CA LEU A 63 -7.31 9.78 35.05
C LEU A 63 -6.86 11.05 35.80
N GLU A 64 -7.11 12.24 35.22
CA GLU A 64 -6.79 13.55 35.80
C GLU A 64 -7.94 14.13 36.63
N ILE A 65 -9.11 13.45 36.67
CA ILE A 65 -10.30 13.97 37.35
C ILE A 65 -10.07 14.09 38.85
N ASP A 66 -10.35 15.28 39.40
CA ASP A 66 -10.43 15.44 40.85
C ASP A 66 -11.83 15.06 41.33
N ALA A 67 -11.95 13.83 41.82
CA ALA A 67 -13.23 13.30 42.27
C ALA A 67 -13.85 14.16 43.41
N ALA A 68 -13.03 14.87 44.21
CA ALA A 68 -13.49 15.69 45.33
C ALA A 68 -14.46 16.81 44.90
N THR A 69 -14.40 17.21 43.63
CA THR A 69 -15.20 18.31 43.06
C THR A 69 -16.58 17.87 42.53
N LEU A 70 -16.86 16.57 42.50
CA LEU A 70 -18.07 16.01 41.89
C LEU A 70 -19.05 15.51 42.94
N SER A 71 -20.35 15.86 42.80
CA SER A 71 -21.42 15.32 43.63
C SER A 71 -21.97 14.00 43.06
N LEU A 72 -22.56 13.15 43.92
CA LEU A 72 -23.13 11.87 43.52
C LEU A 72 -24.28 12.05 42.52
N SER A 73 -25.12 13.07 42.71
CA SER A 73 -26.22 13.39 41.80
C SER A 73 -25.71 13.79 40.42
N GLU A 74 -24.60 14.52 40.35
CA GLU A 74 -23.97 14.93 39.10
C GLU A 74 -23.37 13.74 38.34
N ILE A 75 -22.68 12.85 39.05
CA ILE A 75 -22.11 11.62 38.48
C ILE A 75 -23.22 10.73 37.91
N THR A 76 -24.28 10.50 38.68
CA THR A 76 -25.43 9.68 38.23
C THR A 76 -26.10 10.30 37.01
N ARG A 77 -26.33 11.62 37.01
CA ARG A 77 -26.95 12.33 35.89
C ARG A 77 -26.13 12.21 34.61
N GLN A 78 -24.80 12.40 34.68
CA GLN A 78 -23.92 12.31 33.51
C GLN A 78 -23.74 10.85 33.01
N LEU A 79 -23.67 9.87 33.92
CA LEU A 79 -23.58 8.44 33.56
C LEU A 79 -24.88 7.84 33.02
N LEU A 80 -26.02 8.50 33.20
CA LEU A 80 -27.32 8.05 32.70
C LEU A 80 -27.88 8.93 31.57
N GLY A 81 -27.40 10.16 31.40
CA GLY A 81 -27.86 11.10 30.36
C GLY A 81 -27.52 10.67 28.93
N THR A 82 -28.45 10.86 27.98
CA THR A 82 -28.39 10.25 26.64
C THR A 82 -27.38 10.89 25.68
N ASN A 83 -27.02 12.17 25.85
CA ASN A 83 -26.27 12.95 24.84
C ASN A 83 -24.95 13.55 25.37
N GLN A 84 -24.29 12.91 26.34
CA GLN A 84 -23.04 13.41 26.95
C GLN A 84 -21.96 12.33 26.97
N VAL A 85 -21.51 11.92 25.79
CA VAL A 85 -20.53 10.84 25.61
C VAL A 85 -19.16 11.23 26.14
N CYS A 86 -18.74 12.49 25.98
CA CYS A 86 -17.50 13.05 26.49
C CYS A 86 -17.41 12.90 28.01
N GLN A 87 -18.41 13.41 28.71
CA GLN A 87 -18.45 13.45 30.17
C GLN A 87 -18.61 12.05 30.76
N ARG A 88 -19.44 11.22 30.12
CA ARG A 88 -19.56 9.80 30.43
C ARG A 88 -18.21 9.08 30.32
N LEU A 89 -17.44 9.29 29.25
CA LEU A 89 -16.12 8.67 29.09
C LEU A 89 -15.13 9.13 30.16
N ILE A 90 -15.11 10.42 30.49
CA ILE A 90 -14.24 10.98 31.53
C ILE A 90 -14.55 10.32 32.88
N LEU A 91 -15.83 10.26 33.27
CA LEU A 91 -16.26 9.63 34.52
C LEU A 91 -15.96 8.12 34.57
N LEU A 92 -16.20 7.39 33.48
CA LEU A 92 -15.95 5.94 33.43
C LEU A 92 -14.46 5.61 33.52
N TRP A 93 -13.58 6.37 32.86
CA TRP A 93 -12.13 6.17 32.98
C TRP A 93 -11.57 6.60 34.34
N GLY A 94 -12.16 7.64 34.96
CA GLY A 94 -11.84 8.11 36.30
C GLY A 94 -12.51 7.35 37.45
N PHE A 95 -13.36 6.36 37.13
CA PHE A 95 -14.27 5.73 38.08
C PHE A 95 -13.57 5.13 39.31
N LYS A 96 -12.34 4.65 39.16
CA LYS A 96 -11.53 4.13 40.29
C LYS A 96 -11.24 5.20 41.34
N GLY A 97 -11.00 6.45 40.93
CA GLY A 97 -10.80 7.58 41.83
C GLY A 97 -12.11 7.97 42.52
N ILE A 98 -13.19 8.07 41.74
CA ILE A 98 -14.55 8.34 42.22
C ILE A 98 -14.97 7.31 43.27
N MET A 99 -14.79 6.02 42.98
CA MET A 99 -15.09 4.95 43.91
C MET A 99 -14.32 5.06 45.21
N ARG A 100 -13.04 5.46 45.21
CA ARG A 100 -12.25 5.59 46.45
C ARG A 100 -12.76 6.71 47.37
N GLN A 101 -13.34 7.75 46.82
CA GLN A 101 -13.94 8.83 47.60
C GLN A 101 -15.29 8.41 48.17
N TYR A 102 -16.16 7.86 47.34
CA TYR A 102 -17.52 7.47 47.74
C TYR A 102 -17.58 6.14 48.50
N ALA A 103 -16.54 5.30 48.42
CA ALA A 103 -16.35 4.13 49.28
C ALA A 103 -15.99 4.50 50.73
N LYS A 104 -15.61 5.76 51.02
CA LYS A 104 -15.47 6.29 52.38
C LYS A 104 -16.81 6.77 52.97
N GLY A 105 -17.89 6.81 52.19
CA GLY A 105 -19.23 7.23 52.59
C GLY A 105 -20.13 6.06 53.03
N THR A 106 -21.45 6.20 52.87
CA THR A 106 -22.45 5.16 53.21
C THR A 106 -22.56 4.07 52.15
N THR A 107 -22.92 2.84 52.56
CA THR A 107 -23.16 1.68 51.67
C THR A 107 -24.16 1.98 50.55
N GLU A 108 -25.09 2.91 50.80
CA GLU A 108 -26.11 3.39 49.88
C GLU A 108 -25.53 4.22 48.72
N SER A 109 -24.51 5.04 49.00
CA SER A 109 -23.81 5.85 47.98
C SER A 109 -23.07 4.96 46.98
N ALA A 110 -22.42 3.90 47.46
CA ALA A 110 -21.77 2.89 46.60
C ALA A 110 -22.78 2.12 45.73
N HIS A 111 -23.94 1.75 46.30
CA HIS A 111 -25.00 1.09 45.54
C HIS A 111 -25.58 1.99 44.44
N SER A 112 -25.75 3.29 44.71
CA SER A 112 -26.20 4.27 43.71
C SER A 112 -25.22 4.41 42.55
N LEU A 113 -23.91 4.45 42.86
CA LEU A 113 -22.85 4.46 41.84
C LEU A 113 -22.88 3.20 40.97
N PHE A 114 -23.02 2.01 41.56
CA PHE A 114 -23.10 0.77 40.80
C PHE A 114 -24.36 0.68 39.93
N LYS A 115 -25.51 1.13 40.43
CA LYS A 115 -26.74 1.24 39.62
C LYS A 115 -26.57 2.18 38.42
N SER A 116 -25.78 3.25 38.58
CA SER A 116 -25.50 4.21 37.51
C SER A 116 -24.42 3.70 36.53
N LEU A 117 -23.47 2.89 37.01
CA LEU A 117 -22.38 2.33 36.22
C LEU A 117 -22.84 1.23 35.28
N VAL A 118 -23.53 0.21 35.80
CA VAL A 118 -23.83 -1.05 35.08
C VAL A 118 -24.51 -0.82 33.72
N PRO A 119 -25.51 0.08 33.56
CA PRO A 119 -26.16 0.32 32.27
C PRO A 119 -25.20 0.76 31.14
N ASN A 120 -24.06 1.38 31.47
CA ASN A 120 -23.09 1.86 30.48
C ASN A 120 -22.43 0.72 29.69
N MET A 121 -22.42 -0.50 30.22
CA MET A 121 -21.90 -1.67 29.50
C MET A 121 -22.79 -2.06 28.30
N GLY A 122 -24.06 -1.63 28.31
CA GLY A 122 -25.02 -1.80 27.22
C GLY A 122 -25.19 -0.57 26.34
N PHE A 123 -24.29 0.42 26.43
CA PHE A 123 -24.42 1.68 25.69
C PHE A 123 -24.30 1.45 24.18
N VAL A 124 -25.46 1.33 23.51
CA VAL A 124 -25.58 1.10 22.06
C VAL A 124 -26.34 2.27 21.47
N THR A 125 -25.58 3.19 20.89
CA THR A 125 -26.09 4.32 20.13
C THR A 125 -25.37 4.37 18.78
N PRO A 126 -25.87 5.10 17.77
CA PRO A 126 -25.17 5.32 16.50
C PRO A 126 -23.84 6.07 16.68
N HIS A 127 -23.57 6.59 17.88
CA HIS A 127 -22.40 7.41 18.16
C HIS A 127 -21.08 6.63 17.97
N PRO A 128 -20.09 7.15 17.22
CA PRO A 128 -18.79 6.53 16.98
C PRO A 128 -17.97 6.07 18.18
N LEU A 129 -18.17 6.72 19.33
CA LEU A 129 -17.52 6.41 20.60
C LEU A 129 -18.32 5.41 21.47
N ALA A 130 -19.46 4.88 21.02
CA ALA A 130 -20.28 3.96 21.81
C ALA A 130 -19.50 2.71 22.25
N HIS A 131 -18.61 2.20 21.41
CA HIS A 131 -17.70 1.11 21.78
C HIS A 131 -16.75 1.51 22.92
N ALA A 132 -16.16 2.72 22.85
CA ALA A 132 -15.24 3.22 23.87
C ALA A 132 -15.94 3.39 25.23
N VAL A 133 -17.22 3.80 25.24
CA VAL A 133 -18.04 3.89 26.45
C VAL A 133 -18.20 2.51 27.10
N ARG A 134 -18.59 1.49 26.31
CA ARG A 134 -18.76 0.12 26.80
C ARG A 134 -17.45 -0.45 27.35
N GLU A 135 -16.33 -0.22 26.67
CA GLU A 135 -15.02 -0.65 27.14
C GLU A 135 -14.64 0.01 28.48
N ALA A 136 -14.83 1.32 28.59
CA ALA A 136 -14.57 2.06 29.82
C ALA A 136 -15.44 1.54 30.98
N ALA A 137 -16.72 1.26 30.71
CA ALA A 137 -17.66 0.71 31.69
C ALA A 137 -17.27 -0.69 32.18
N VAL A 138 -16.88 -1.61 31.28
CA VAL A 138 -16.38 -2.94 31.66
C VAL A 138 -15.16 -2.81 32.57
N ARG A 139 -14.20 -1.96 32.20
CA ARG A 139 -12.99 -1.75 33.02
C ARG A 139 -13.31 -1.13 34.37
N ALA A 140 -14.28 -0.21 34.44
CA ALA A 140 -14.76 0.38 35.68
C ALA A 140 -15.45 -0.67 36.59
N CYS A 141 -16.28 -1.55 36.02
CA CYS A 141 -16.89 -2.67 36.75
C CYS A 141 -15.83 -3.64 37.29
N VAL A 142 -14.86 -4.04 36.46
CA VAL A 142 -13.76 -4.93 36.92
C VAL A 142 -12.91 -4.25 38.01
N ALA A 143 -12.66 -2.95 37.89
CA ALA A 143 -11.93 -2.20 38.90
C ALA A 143 -12.71 -2.03 40.22
N ALA A 144 -14.05 -2.05 40.17
CA ALA A 144 -14.91 -2.04 41.35
C ALA A 144 -14.90 -3.37 42.13
N GLY A 145 -14.45 -4.46 41.50
CA GLY A 145 -14.29 -5.77 42.14
C GLY A 145 -15.61 -6.38 42.61
N GLU A 146 -15.58 -7.15 43.70
CA GLU A 146 -16.76 -7.92 44.18
C GLU A 146 -17.96 -7.04 44.55
N GLY A 147 -17.75 -5.78 44.91
CA GLY A 147 -18.83 -4.86 45.31
C GLY A 147 -19.89 -4.60 44.23
N VAL A 148 -19.52 -4.66 42.94
CA VAL A 148 -20.46 -4.47 41.83
C VAL A 148 -21.20 -5.77 41.44
N LEU A 149 -20.73 -6.93 41.91
CA LEU A 149 -21.21 -8.24 41.48
C LEU A 149 -22.71 -8.46 41.71
N PRO A 150 -23.31 -8.04 42.86
CA PRO A 150 -24.77 -8.15 43.05
C PRO A 150 -25.57 -7.38 42.00
N HIS A 151 -25.06 -6.24 41.54
CA HIS A 151 -25.71 -5.41 40.51
C HIS A 151 -25.59 -6.02 39.11
N LEU A 152 -24.46 -6.66 38.80
CA LEU A 152 -24.27 -7.41 37.55
C LEU A 152 -25.22 -8.61 37.48
N LEU A 153 -25.35 -9.36 38.58
CA LEU A 153 -26.17 -10.57 38.65
C LEU A 153 -27.68 -10.28 38.77
N ALA A 154 -28.07 -9.08 39.18
CA ALA A 154 -29.48 -8.68 39.28
C ALA A 154 -30.14 -8.37 37.92
N VAL A 155 -29.35 -8.26 36.83
CA VAL A 155 -29.87 -7.94 35.49
C VAL A 155 -30.65 -9.13 34.91
N ARG A 156 -31.98 -9.00 34.80
CA ARG A 156 -32.88 -10.09 34.35
C ARG A 156 -32.96 -10.25 32.82
N LYS A 157 -32.87 -9.14 32.07
CA LYS A 157 -32.92 -9.10 30.60
C LYS A 157 -31.82 -8.20 30.04
N PRO A 158 -30.62 -8.74 29.79
CA PRO A 158 -29.49 -7.95 29.31
C PRO A 158 -29.56 -7.80 27.78
N GLU A 159 -30.51 -7.01 27.29
CA GLU A 159 -30.53 -6.54 25.91
C GLU A 159 -29.87 -5.16 25.81
N PRO A 160 -29.13 -4.85 24.73
CA PRO A 160 -28.80 -5.70 23.58
C PRO A 160 -27.67 -6.71 23.90
N TRP A 161 -27.33 -7.63 22.98
CA TRP A 161 -26.36 -8.71 23.24
C TRP A 161 -25.00 -8.22 23.77
N GLN A 162 -24.57 -7.00 23.39
CA GLN A 162 -23.34 -6.38 23.90
C GLN A 162 -23.40 -6.18 25.42
N PHE A 163 -24.56 -5.83 25.96
CA PHE A 163 -24.76 -5.66 27.40
C PHE A 163 -24.55 -6.99 28.12
N PHE A 164 -25.16 -8.07 27.62
CA PHE A 164 -25.02 -9.40 28.19
C PHE A 164 -23.57 -9.91 28.12
N ALA A 165 -22.94 -9.78 26.95
CA ALA A 165 -21.55 -10.18 26.75
C ALA A 165 -20.60 -9.45 27.72
N ASN A 166 -20.81 -8.15 27.92
CA ASN A 166 -20.00 -7.33 28.83
C ASN A 166 -20.26 -7.63 30.31
N ILE A 167 -21.49 -7.99 30.69
CA ILE A 167 -21.81 -8.50 32.03
C ILE A 167 -21.07 -9.81 32.28
N ILE A 168 -21.11 -10.76 31.34
CA ILE A 168 -20.40 -12.04 31.43
C ILE A 168 -18.89 -11.82 31.58
N LEU A 169 -18.31 -10.96 30.72
CA LEU A 169 -16.89 -10.62 30.77
C LEU A 169 -16.49 -10.02 32.12
N SER A 170 -17.29 -9.07 32.62
CA SER A 170 -16.99 -8.38 33.89
C SER A 170 -17.15 -9.33 35.08
N ALA A 171 -18.27 -10.03 35.20
CA ALA A 171 -18.53 -10.96 36.30
C ALA A 171 -17.52 -12.12 36.30
N GLY A 172 -17.21 -12.67 35.12
CA GLY A 172 -16.20 -13.72 34.93
C GLY A 172 -14.77 -13.27 35.24
N SER A 173 -14.44 -12.00 35.02
CA SER A 173 -13.13 -11.44 35.40
C SER A 173 -13.02 -11.17 36.90
N ILE A 174 -14.14 -10.88 37.58
CA ILE A 174 -14.18 -10.56 39.01
C ILE A 174 -14.17 -11.83 39.86
N ALA A 175 -15.10 -12.76 39.59
CA ALA A 175 -15.31 -13.94 40.43
C ALA A 175 -15.72 -15.17 39.58
N PRO A 176 -14.82 -15.71 38.73
CA PRO A 176 -15.14 -16.85 37.84
C PRO A 176 -15.52 -18.14 38.59
N SER A 177 -15.16 -18.21 39.88
CA SER A 177 -15.45 -19.37 40.74
C SER A 177 -16.78 -19.27 41.50
N ASP A 178 -17.42 -18.10 41.54
CA ASP A 178 -18.73 -17.91 42.19
C ASP A 178 -19.83 -18.69 41.45
N GLU A 179 -20.71 -19.35 42.20
CA GLU A 179 -21.72 -20.25 41.62
C GLU A 179 -22.71 -19.51 40.71
N LYS A 180 -23.13 -18.29 41.08
CA LYS A 180 -24.06 -17.49 40.28
C LYS A 180 -23.38 -17.00 39.00
N VAL A 181 -22.10 -16.64 39.08
CA VAL A 181 -21.28 -16.27 37.90
C VAL A 181 -21.08 -17.48 36.97
N ARG A 182 -20.85 -18.68 37.50
CA ARG A 182 -20.75 -19.90 36.68
C ARG A 182 -22.04 -20.20 35.93
N ARG A 183 -23.20 -20.07 36.59
CA ARG A 183 -24.51 -20.21 35.94
C ARG A 183 -24.68 -19.19 34.81
N LEU A 184 -24.23 -17.96 35.03
CA LEU A 184 -24.25 -16.89 34.02
C LEU A 184 -23.37 -17.21 32.81
N ILE A 185 -22.14 -17.69 33.03
CA ILE A 185 -21.21 -18.09 31.96
C ILE A 185 -21.77 -19.26 31.15
N LYS A 186 -22.33 -20.27 31.81
CA LYS A 186 -23.01 -21.41 31.15
C LYS A 186 -24.20 -20.94 30.30
N LYS A 187 -25.00 -20.01 30.81
CA LYS A 187 -26.09 -19.38 30.05
C LYS A 187 -25.56 -18.66 28.81
N GLY A 188 -24.46 -17.92 28.93
CA GLY A 188 -23.81 -17.25 27.80
C GLY A 188 -23.25 -18.22 26.76
N ALA A 189 -22.72 -19.37 27.18
CA ALA A 189 -22.19 -20.39 26.26
C ALA A 189 -23.26 -21.03 25.38
N ALA A 190 -24.52 -21.00 25.83
CA ALA A 190 -25.69 -21.49 25.10
C ALA A 190 -26.51 -20.36 24.46
N ASP A 191 -26.01 -19.11 24.49
CA ASP A 191 -26.74 -17.96 23.96
C ASP A 191 -26.91 -18.04 22.44
N ALA A 192 -28.03 -17.55 21.92
CA ALA A 192 -28.30 -17.55 20.48
C ALA A 192 -27.28 -16.70 19.69
N SER A 193 -26.74 -15.62 20.28
CA SER A 193 -25.77 -14.74 19.65
C SER A 193 -24.37 -15.37 19.65
N PRO A 194 -23.75 -15.60 18.47
CA PRO A 194 -22.38 -16.10 18.40
C PRO A 194 -21.38 -15.14 19.03
N ASN A 195 -21.67 -13.83 19.07
CA ASN A 195 -20.79 -12.85 19.69
C ASN A 195 -20.78 -12.94 21.23
N VAL A 196 -21.89 -13.36 21.85
CA VAL A 196 -21.95 -13.65 23.30
C VAL A 196 -21.12 -14.90 23.60
N ARG A 197 -21.26 -15.97 22.80
CA ARG A 197 -20.46 -17.20 22.93
C ARG A 197 -18.97 -16.95 22.73
N ARG A 198 -18.58 -16.06 21.81
CA ARG A 198 -17.18 -15.61 21.67
C ARG A 198 -16.65 -14.92 22.91
N MET A 199 -17.46 -14.11 23.59
CA MET A 199 -17.03 -13.44 24.82
C MET A 199 -16.88 -14.42 25.99
N VAL A 200 -17.68 -15.48 26.02
CA VAL A 200 -17.52 -16.58 26.98
C VAL A 200 -16.17 -17.27 26.78
N LEU A 201 -15.72 -17.50 25.55
CA LEU A 201 -14.39 -18.09 25.29
C LEU A 201 -13.24 -17.27 25.90
N VAL A 202 -13.35 -15.94 25.91
CA VAL A 202 -12.36 -15.04 26.53
C VAL A 202 -12.34 -15.21 28.05
N VAL A 203 -13.49 -15.38 28.70
CA VAL A 203 -13.55 -15.65 30.15
C VAL A 203 -13.01 -17.06 30.47
N LEU A 204 -13.35 -18.04 29.64
CA LEU A 204 -12.94 -19.43 29.81
C LEU A 204 -11.45 -19.64 29.54
N SER A 205 -10.81 -18.83 28.68
CA SER A 205 -9.37 -18.94 28.42
C SER A 205 -8.54 -18.72 29.69
N ASP A 206 -9.02 -17.80 30.53
CA ASP A 206 -8.34 -17.36 31.76
C ASP A 206 -8.76 -18.18 33.00
N THR A 207 -9.69 -19.14 32.85
CA THR A 207 -10.19 -19.99 33.93
C THR A 207 -9.66 -21.42 33.80
N GLU A 208 -8.90 -21.92 34.79
CA GLU A 208 -8.21 -23.22 34.75
C GLU A 208 -9.01 -24.42 35.32
N ASN A 209 -10.28 -24.23 35.65
CA ASN A 209 -11.11 -25.27 36.30
C ASN A 209 -11.73 -26.27 35.31
N GLU A 210 -11.97 -27.50 35.77
CA GLU A 210 -12.50 -28.62 34.97
C GLU A 210 -13.81 -28.31 34.23
N TRP A 211 -14.78 -27.71 34.92
CA TRP A 211 -16.06 -27.31 34.29
C TRP A 211 -15.88 -26.27 33.17
N ALA A 212 -14.88 -25.37 33.28
CA ALA A 212 -14.59 -24.35 32.29
C ALA A 212 -13.90 -24.96 31.06
N ARG A 213 -13.10 -26.00 31.27
CA ARG A 213 -12.48 -26.78 30.20
C ARG A 213 -13.50 -27.52 29.36
N HIS A 214 -14.44 -28.24 29.99
CA HIS A 214 -15.51 -28.90 29.26
C HIS A 214 -16.37 -27.93 28.45
N LEU A 215 -16.66 -26.75 29.02
CA LEU A 215 -17.43 -25.73 28.31
C LEU A 215 -16.64 -25.12 27.13
N PHE A 216 -15.34 -24.93 27.28
CA PHE A 216 -14.45 -24.48 26.21
C PHE A 216 -14.34 -25.52 25.08
N GLU A 217 -14.22 -26.79 25.43
CA GLU A 217 -14.18 -27.90 24.47
C GLU A 217 -15.51 -28.04 23.70
N ALA A 218 -16.64 -27.83 24.35
CA ALA A 218 -17.95 -27.77 23.67
C ALA A 218 -18.03 -26.63 22.64
N LEU A 219 -17.40 -25.48 22.92
CA LEU A 219 -17.39 -24.33 22.01
C LEU A 219 -16.36 -24.45 20.87
N LEU A 220 -15.38 -25.36 20.94
CA LEU A 220 -14.48 -25.67 19.82
C LEU A 220 -15.22 -26.31 18.64
N VAL A 221 -16.32 -27.01 18.92
CA VAL A 221 -17.19 -27.66 17.93
C VAL A 221 -18.52 -26.92 17.75
N ASP A 222 -18.57 -25.63 18.11
CA ASP A 222 -19.77 -24.79 17.95
C ASP A 222 -20.28 -24.80 16.50
N THR A 223 -21.60 -24.73 16.31
CA THR A 223 -22.20 -24.74 14.97
C THR A 223 -21.82 -23.51 14.14
N ASN A 224 -21.47 -22.39 14.77
CA ASN A 224 -21.08 -21.15 14.10
C ASN A 224 -19.55 -21.07 13.87
N PRO A 225 -19.09 -20.84 12.62
CA PRO A 225 -17.66 -20.78 12.29
C PRO A 225 -16.89 -19.69 13.05
N LEU A 226 -17.50 -18.53 13.32
CA LEU A 226 -16.84 -17.44 14.03
C LEU A 226 -16.51 -17.79 15.49
N VAL A 227 -17.28 -18.69 16.10
CA VAL A 227 -17.03 -19.18 17.46
C VAL A 227 -15.93 -20.23 17.42
N ARG A 228 -15.95 -21.14 16.44
CA ARG A 228 -14.89 -22.16 16.24
C ARG A 228 -13.53 -21.54 15.97
N GLU A 229 -13.46 -20.54 15.10
CA GLU A 229 -12.22 -19.81 14.79
C GLU A 229 -11.65 -19.11 16.04
N ALA A 230 -12.50 -18.41 16.80
CA ALA A 230 -12.10 -17.76 18.05
C ALA A 230 -11.63 -18.78 19.10
N ALA A 231 -12.30 -19.93 19.20
CA ALA A 231 -11.93 -21.01 20.11
C ALA A 231 -10.60 -21.65 19.70
N ALA A 232 -10.38 -21.86 18.40
CA ALA A 232 -9.12 -22.39 17.86
C ALA A 232 -7.95 -21.42 18.08
N GLU A 233 -8.14 -20.12 17.85
CA GLU A 233 -7.13 -19.10 18.12
C GLU A 233 -6.74 -19.07 19.61
N LEU A 234 -7.73 -19.11 20.51
CA LEU A 234 -7.50 -19.15 21.95
C LEU A 234 -6.91 -20.48 22.42
N SER A 235 -7.25 -21.59 21.76
CA SER A 235 -6.67 -22.92 22.01
C SER A 235 -5.19 -22.96 21.61
N PHE A 236 -4.84 -22.37 20.47
CA PHE A 236 -3.46 -22.20 20.03
C PHE A 236 -2.65 -21.33 21.01
N ARG A 237 -3.25 -20.24 21.52
CA ARG A 237 -2.64 -19.45 22.61
C ARG A 237 -2.48 -20.29 23.90
N ARG A 238 -3.47 -21.10 24.27
CA ARG A 238 -3.40 -22.03 25.43
C ARG A 238 -2.34 -23.12 25.27
N SER A 239 -2.15 -23.66 24.06
CA SER A 239 -1.15 -24.70 23.80
C SER A 239 0.28 -24.16 23.79
N GLN A 240 0.48 -22.90 23.37
CA GLN A 240 1.74 -22.19 23.58
C GLN A 240 2.04 -21.92 25.06
N VAL A 241 1.01 -21.60 25.86
CA VAL A 241 1.16 -21.41 27.32
C VAL A 241 1.39 -22.73 28.07
N LYS A 242 0.73 -23.84 27.69
CA LYS A 242 0.94 -25.18 28.29
C LYS A 242 2.29 -25.81 27.95
N ARG A 243 2.85 -25.54 26.76
CA ARG A 243 4.24 -25.91 26.43
C ARG A 243 5.26 -25.17 27.30
N ALA A 244 4.90 -24.00 27.84
CA ALA A 244 5.75 -23.26 28.79
C ALA A 244 5.64 -23.76 30.25
N SER A 245 4.62 -24.56 30.62
CA SER A 245 4.37 -25.00 32.00
C SER A 245 4.72 -26.47 32.30
N GLY A 246 5.22 -27.23 31.33
CA GLY A 246 5.51 -28.66 31.45
C GLY A 246 6.89 -28.97 32.04
N LYS A 247 7.11 -28.72 33.33
CA LYS A 247 8.01 -29.49 34.22
C LYS A 247 7.91 -28.96 35.66
N ALA A 248 7.15 -29.65 36.50
CA ALA A 248 7.21 -29.48 37.95
C ALA A 248 6.99 -30.84 38.66
N ALA A 249 8.00 -31.28 39.40
CA ALA A 249 7.90 -32.23 40.52
C ALA A 249 7.74 -31.41 41.83
N PRO A 250 7.33 -32.02 42.96
CA PRO A 250 6.36 -31.42 43.86
C PRO A 250 6.91 -30.40 44.88
N ALA A 251 6.02 -29.44 45.17
CA ALA A 251 5.87 -28.57 46.34
C ALA A 251 7.11 -28.24 47.21
N GLN A 252 7.69 -27.05 46.99
CA GLN A 252 8.25 -26.25 48.10
C GLN A 252 7.95 -24.75 47.95
N LYS A 253 7.21 -24.26 48.97
CA LYS A 253 7.08 -22.89 49.51
C LYS A 253 7.03 -21.69 48.53
N LYS A 254 5.87 -21.01 48.56
CA LYS A 254 5.58 -19.69 47.99
C LYS A 254 6.79 -18.74 48.05
N LYS A 255 7.33 -18.36 46.89
CA LYS A 255 8.21 -17.18 46.75
C LYS A 255 7.53 -16.11 45.90
N ALA A 256 7.82 -14.87 46.26
CA ALA A 256 7.18 -13.63 45.83
C ALA A 256 6.91 -13.53 44.32
N ARG A 257 5.76 -12.91 43.97
CA ARG A 257 5.35 -12.58 42.59
C ARG A 257 6.49 -11.89 41.84
N HIS A 258 6.96 -12.50 40.75
CA HIS A 258 7.87 -11.85 39.80
C HIS A 258 7.15 -10.70 39.06
N PRO A 259 7.84 -9.58 38.74
CA PRO A 259 7.28 -8.49 37.94
C PRO A 259 6.83 -8.97 36.54
N LYS A 260 5.79 -8.35 35.96
CA LYS A 260 5.36 -8.63 34.58
C LYS A 260 6.51 -8.31 33.60
N GLN A 261 6.92 -9.30 32.80
CA GLN A 261 7.97 -9.14 31.78
C GLN A 261 7.60 -8.06 30.75
N SER A 262 8.57 -7.20 30.40
CA SER A 262 8.44 -6.23 29.31
C SER A 262 8.34 -6.89 27.92
N PRO A 263 7.88 -6.16 26.87
CA PRO A 263 7.88 -6.68 25.49
C PRO A 263 9.26 -7.15 25.03
N LEU A 264 10.32 -6.43 25.40
CA LEU A 264 11.71 -6.81 25.08
C LEU A 264 12.14 -8.07 25.83
N GLU A 265 11.76 -8.23 27.11
CA GLU A 265 12.00 -9.49 27.83
C GLU A 265 11.30 -10.67 27.17
N LYS A 266 10.06 -10.50 26.69
CA LYS A 266 9.35 -11.56 25.95
C LYS A 266 10.01 -11.91 24.62
N LEU A 267 10.55 -10.89 23.92
CA LEU A 267 11.31 -11.09 22.69
C LEU A 267 12.56 -11.91 22.98
N LEU A 268 13.40 -11.45 23.91
CA LEU A 268 14.66 -12.11 24.25
C LEU A 268 14.45 -13.53 24.81
N ASP A 269 13.41 -13.75 25.63
CA ASP A 269 13.07 -15.07 26.15
C ASP A 269 12.67 -16.06 25.05
N ARG A 270 12.04 -15.57 23.97
CA ARG A 270 11.68 -16.39 22.79
C ARG A 270 12.88 -16.69 21.90
N PHE A 271 13.75 -15.70 21.69
CA PHE A 271 14.84 -15.79 20.73
C PHE A 271 16.10 -16.48 21.27
N TYR A 272 16.35 -16.40 22.59
CA TYR A 272 17.57 -16.96 23.19
C TYR A 272 17.27 -18.14 24.12
N ALA A 273 17.96 -19.26 23.90
CA ALA A 273 17.92 -20.43 24.77
C ALA A 273 18.62 -20.15 26.11
N ALA A 274 18.28 -20.91 27.16
CA ALA A 274 18.85 -20.71 28.49
C ALA A 274 20.37 -20.88 28.52
N ASP A 275 20.88 -21.92 27.85
CA ASP A 275 22.32 -22.18 27.77
C ASP A 275 23.04 -21.06 27.01
N PHE A 276 22.43 -20.55 25.94
CA PHE A 276 22.97 -19.43 25.19
C PHE A 276 23.01 -18.13 26.00
N LEU A 277 21.94 -17.82 26.75
CA LEU A 277 21.91 -16.68 27.68
C LEU A 277 22.95 -16.81 28.80
N GLN A 278 23.20 -18.03 29.27
CA GLN A 278 24.26 -18.30 30.25
C GLN A 278 25.62 -18.00 29.64
N SER A 279 25.87 -18.42 28.40
CA SER A 279 27.12 -18.12 27.70
C SER A 279 27.30 -16.61 27.44
N ILE A 280 26.23 -15.90 27.06
CA ILE A 280 26.18 -14.42 27.00
C ILE A 280 26.59 -13.80 28.35
N TYR A 281 26.04 -14.31 29.44
CA TYR A 281 26.30 -13.77 30.77
C TYR A 281 27.74 -13.97 31.21
N GLU A 282 28.27 -15.17 31.02
CA GLU A 282 29.65 -15.51 31.34
C GLU A 282 30.62 -14.69 30.50
N ALA A 283 30.35 -14.53 29.19
CA ALA A 283 31.19 -13.75 28.30
C ALA A 283 31.22 -12.26 28.66
N TYR A 284 30.05 -11.62 28.88
CA TYR A 284 30.01 -10.16 29.02
C TYR A 284 28.99 -9.60 30.04
N LEU A 285 27.80 -10.19 30.25
CA LEU A 285 26.80 -9.54 31.14
C LEU A 285 27.13 -9.63 32.63
N HIS A 286 28.03 -10.51 33.09
CA HIS A 286 28.39 -10.64 34.51
C HIS A 286 28.90 -9.31 35.11
N ARG A 287 29.43 -8.42 34.28
CA ARG A 287 29.91 -7.08 34.66
C ARG A 287 28.77 -6.12 35.02
N PHE A 288 27.56 -6.41 34.56
CA PHE A 288 26.34 -5.64 34.81
C PHE A 288 25.51 -6.21 35.98
N LYS A 289 26.04 -7.20 36.72
CA LYS A 289 25.35 -7.84 37.86
C LYS A 289 24.84 -6.85 38.90
N ASP A 290 25.51 -5.71 39.08
CA ASP A 290 25.10 -4.71 40.07
C ASP A 290 23.83 -3.93 39.65
N CYS A 291 23.42 -4.05 38.38
CA CYS A 291 22.18 -3.49 37.83
C CYS A 291 20.93 -4.30 38.21
N PHE A 292 21.06 -5.45 38.87
CA PHE A 292 19.89 -6.14 39.43
C PHE A 292 19.20 -5.25 40.46
N PRO A 293 17.85 -5.12 40.46
CA PRO A 293 17.15 -4.39 41.51
C PRO A 293 17.33 -5.07 42.88
N ASP A 294 17.26 -4.32 43.99
CA ASP A 294 17.59 -4.83 45.35
C ASP A 294 16.80 -6.09 45.75
N ASN A 295 15.57 -6.24 45.25
CA ASN A 295 14.72 -7.43 45.41
C ASN A 295 15.19 -8.67 44.59
N ARG A 296 16.18 -8.50 43.72
CA ARG A 296 16.91 -9.53 42.96
C ARG A 296 18.41 -9.58 43.30
N LYS A 297 18.97 -8.55 43.94
CA LYS A 297 20.33 -8.57 44.53
C LYS A 297 20.47 -9.57 45.68
N ALA A 298 19.36 -9.90 46.34
CA ALA A 298 19.32 -10.84 47.47
C ALA A 298 19.34 -12.31 47.01
N THR A 299 20.45 -12.77 46.44
CA THR A 299 20.95 -14.11 46.76
C THR A 299 22.46 -14.04 46.89
N PRO A 300 23.02 -14.14 48.11
CA PRO A 300 24.45 -14.22 48.29
C PRO A 300 24.93 -15.51 47.60
N VAL A 301 25.95 -15.36 46.74
CA VAL A 301 27.04 -16.32 46.52
C VAL A 301 26.62 -17.78 46.18
N ARG A 302 26.84 -18.19 44.91
CA ARG A 302 26.94 -19.59 44.37
C ARG A 302 25.72 -20.33 43.75
N ARG A 303 24.81 -19.68 43.00
CA ARG A 303 23.96 -20.42 42.02
C ARG A 303 23.92 -19.72 40.67
N LYS A 304 24.10 -20.48 39.58
CA LYS A 304 23.94 -20.01 38.19
C LYS A 304 22.66 -19.16 38.06
N PRO A 305 22.71 -17.98 37.42
CA PRO A 305 21.52 -17.16 37.19
C PRO A 305 20.41 -17.94 36.50
N ARG A 306 19.14 -17.71 36.85
CA ARG A 306 18.01 -18.33 36.14
C ARG A 306 17.83 -17.65 34.78
N LYS A 307 17.31 -18.37 33.78
CA LYS A 307 16.98 -17.82 32.45
C LYS A 307 16.21 -16.49 32.55
N SER A 308 15.19 -16.41 33.41
CA SER A 308 14.38 -15.20 33.59
C SER A 308 15.15 -14.01 34.17
N ASP A 309 16.20 -14.26 34.96
CA ASP A 309 17.06 -13.21 35.50
C ASP A 309 18.05 -12.73 34.42
N LEU A 310 18.56 -13.65 33.59
CA LEU A 310 19.41 -13.33 32.43
C LEU A 310 18.66 -12.56 31.34
N VAL A 311 17.43 -12.99 31.01
CA VAL A 311 16.54 -12.28 30.08
C VAL A 311 16.28 -10.86 30.57
N TRP A 312 15.99 -10.69 31.86
CA TRP A 312 15.75 -9.37 32.43
C TRP A 312 17.00 -8.49 32.37
N LEU A 313 18.16 -9.05 32.74
CA LEU A 313 19.43 -8.31 32.70
C LEU A 313 19.78 -7.89 31.28
N LEU A 314 19.68 -8.80 30.32
CA LEU A 314 19.92 -8.52 28.91
C LEU A 314 18.93 -7.48 28.37
N ALA A 315 17.64 -7.60 28.70
CA ALA A 315 16.63 -6.61 28.33
C ALA A 315 16.92 -5.24 28.94
N HIS A 316 17.37 -5.19 30.20
CA HIS A 316 17.72 -3.96 30.88
C HIS A 316 18.92 -3.28 30.22
N VAL A 317 19.98 -4.05 29.93
CA VAL A 317 21.16 -3.56 29.21
C VAL A 317 20.80 -3.10 27.80
N TYR A 318 19.97 -3.84 27.06
CA TYR A 318 19.56 -3.47 25.70
C TYR A 318 18.55 -2.32 25.66
N SER A 319 17.74 -2.10 26.69
CA SER A 319 16.75 -1.00 26.71
C SER A 319 17.32 0.34 27.17
N ASP A 320 18.51 0.35 27.77
CA ASP A 320 19.20 1.56 28.20
C ASP A 320 20.38 1.85 27.27
N LYS A 321 20.36 3.02 26.62
CA LYS A 321 21.40 3.43 25.67
C LYS A 321 22.80 3.44 26.29
N VAL A 322 22.93 3.88 27.54
CA VAL A 322 24.24 4.01 28.21
C VAL A 322 24.79 2.64 28.54
N LEU A 323 23.96 1.75 29.09
CA LEU A 323 24.37 0.37 29.40
C LEU A 323 24.71 -0.42 28.13
N PHE A 324 23.92 -0.26 27.08
CA PHE A 324 24.18 -0.90 25.79
C PHE A 324 25.51 -0.44 25.17
N LEU A 325 25.77 0.86 25.13
CA LEU A 325 27.03 1.39 24.59
C LEU A 325 28.24 0.96 25.43
N LYS A 326 28.08 0.84 26.75
CA LYS A 326 29.12 0.28 27.63
C LYS A 326 29.38 -1.21 27.34
N LEU A 327 28.33 -1.98 27.06
CA LEU A 327 28.50 -3.36 26.62
C LEU A 327 29.25 -3.43 25.30
N LEU A 328 28.90 -2.57 24.35
CA LEU A 328 29.52 -2.56 23.02
C LEU A 328 31.01 -2.18 23.07
N SER A 329 31.40 -1.21 23.92
CA SER A 329 32.81 -0.83 24.07
C SER A 329 33.70 -1.92 24.65
N ASP A 330 33.10 -2.90 25.33
CA ASP A 330 33.79 -4.05 25.92
C ASP A 330 33.96 -5.22 24.94
N LEU A 331 33.28 -5.20 23.79
CA LEU A 331 33.32 -6.25 22.77
C LEU A 331 34.43 -5.98 21.73
N PRO A 332 34.97 -7.02 21.06
CA PRO A 332 35.95 -6.84 20.00
C PRO A 332 35.43 -5.97 18.86
N ARG A 333 36.32 -5.18 18.25
CA ARG A 333 36.00 -4.30 17.11
C ARG A 333 35.34 -5.04 15.94
N ALA A 334 35.66 -6.33 15.75
CA ALA A 334 35.01 -7.16 14.74
C ALA A 334 33.52 -7.38 15.02
N VAL A 335 33.13 -7.57 16.29
CA VAL A 335 31.73 -7.73 16.72
C VAL A 335 30.95 -6.44 16.51
N GLU A 336 31.54 -5.29 16.85
CA GLU A 336 30.96 -3.98 16.58
C GLU A 336 30.70 -3.78 15.07
N LYS A 337 31.65 -4.13 14.21
CA LYS A 337 31.47 -4.06 12.74
C LYS A 337 30.35 -4.97 12.25
N VAL A 338 30.26 -6.21 12.76
CA VAL A 338 29.15 -7.13 12.42
C VAL A 338 27.82 -6.56 12.90
N LEU A 339 27.77 -5.99 14.10
CA LEU A 339 26.57 -5.37 14.64
C LEU A 339 26.13 -4.18 13.78
N HIS A 340 27.05 -3.32 13.38
CA HIS A 340 26.76 -2.21 12.48
C HIS A 340 26.19 -2.69 11.14
N ARG A 341 26.80 -3.70 10.51
CA ARG A 341 26.32 -4.29 9.25
C ARG A 341 24.94 -4.91 9.41
N LEU A 342 24.71 -5.68 10.48
CA LEU A 342 23.41 -6.29 10.76
C LEU A 342 22.35 -5.25 11.13
N VAL A 343 22.68 -4.16 11.81
CA VAL A 343 21.69 -3.13 12.19
C VAL A 343 21.30 -2.28 10.99
N TRP A 344 22.26 -1.90 10.14
CA TRP A 344 22.03 -0.93 9.07
C TRP A 344 21.88 -1.57 7.69
N ASP A 345 22.73 -2.50 7.29
CA ASP A 345 22.85 -2.98 5.90
C ASP A 345 22.00 -4.21 5.57
N GLU A 346 22.14 -5.28 6.35
CA GLU A 346 21.65 -6.62 6.01
C GLU A 346 20.93 -7.24 7.22
N PHE A 347 19.83 -7.95 6.98
CA PHE A 347 19.10 -8.63 8.06
C PHE A 347 19.83 -9.90 8.55
N GLU A 348 20.49 -10.56 7.61
CA GLU A 348 21.30 -11.74 7.80
C GLU A 348 22.58 -11.57 7.00
N CYS A 349 23.71 -11.99 7.58
CA CYS A 349 25.01 -11.95 6.92
C CYS A 349 25.58 -13.37 6.88
N ASP A 350 26.11 -13.77 5.73
CA ASP A 350 26.80 -15.05 5.58
C ASP A 350 28.08 -15.06 6.44
N VAL A 351 28.27 -16.15 7.18
CA VAL A 351 29.40 -16.30 8.11
C VAL A 351 30.72 -16.41 7.36
N GLU A 352 30.79 -17.12 6.23
CA GLU A 352 32.04 -17.27 5.46
C GLU A 352 32.49 -15.91 4.91
N ASP A 353 31.54 -15.10 4.41
CA ASP A 353 31.78 -13.74 3.94
C ASP A 353 32.26 -12.82 5.08
N LEU A 354 31.63 -12.89 6.26
CA LEU A 354 32.05 -12.09 7.41
C LEU A 354 33.43 -12.49 7.92
N GLN A 355 33.73 -13.79 8.02
CA GLN A 355 35.04 -14.26 8.48
C GLN A 355 36.15 -13.82 7.52
N SER A 356 35.89 -13.89 6.20
CA SER A 356 36.84 -13.48 5.17
C SER A 356 37.05 -11.96 5.13
N SER A 357 35.98 -11.18 5.26
CA SER A 357 36.05 -9.71 5.17
C SER A 357 36.57 -9.03 6.43
N LEU A 358 36.42 -9.65 7.60
CA LEU A 358 36.82 -9.10 8.89
C LEU A 358 38.10 -9.72 9.45
N ASP A 359 38.65 -10.76 8.80
CA ASP A 359 39.75 -11.58 9.30
C ASP A 359 39.51 -12.02 10.75
N ALA A 360 38.34 -12.59 11.00
CA ALA A 360 37.86 -12.92 12.33
C ALA A 360 37.20 -14.30 12.38
N GLN A 361 37.44 -15.05 13.45
CA GLN A 361 36.84 -16.36 13.66
C GLN A 361 35.49 -16.23 14.38
N ILE A 362 34.40 -16.33 13.62
CA ILE A 362 33.02 -16.14 14.10
C ILE A 362 32.42 -17.45 14.62
N VAL A 363 32.74 -18.56 13.96
CA VAL A 363 32.30 -19.89 14.38
C VAL A 363 33.47 -20.83 14.67
N ASN A 364 33.23 -21.75 15.59
CA ASN A 364 34.14 -22.83 15.95
C ASN A 364 33.51 -24.16 15.54
N THR A 365 34.34 -25.07 15.03
CA THR A 365 33.92 -26.44 14.69
C THR A 365 34.41 -27.41 15.77
N ARG A 366 33.53 -28.31 16.20
CA ARG A 366 33.89 -29.40 17.11
C ARG A 366 33.43 -30.73 16.50
N LYS A 367 34.34 -31.70 16.40
CA LYS A 367 33.99 -33.10 16.14
C LYS A 367 33.58 -33.75 17.47
N GLU A 368 32.42 -34.39 17.51
CA GLU A 368 32.11 -35.30 18.60
C GLU A 368 32.76 -36.67 18.36
N PRO A 369 33.14 -37.42 19.42
CA PRO A 369 33.88 -38.66 19.25
C PRO A 369 33.04 -39.84 18.72
N TYR A 370 31.70 -39.75 18.78
CA TYR A 370 30.80 -40.90 18.59
C TYR A 370 29.92 -40.84 17.34
N TYR A 371 29.80 -39.66 16.74
CA TYR A 371 29.13 -39.43 15.46
C TYR A 371 30.10 -38.62 14.60
N ASP A 372 30.28 -38.99 13.32
CA ASP A 372 31.13 -38.25 12.37
C ASP A 372 30.46 -36.92 11.92
N GLU A 373 29.70 -36.30 12.83
CA GLU A 373 28.97 -35.05 12.66
C GLU A 373 29.81 -33.89 13.22
N MET A 374 29.99 -32.87 12.39
CA MET A 374 30.73 -31.66 12.75
C MET A 374 29.75 -30.62 13.30
N TYR A 375 29.84 -30.32 14.59
CA TYR A 375 29.00 -29.31 15.24
C TYR A 375 29.64 -27.93 15.15
N VAL A 376 28.88 -26.96 14.64
CA VAL A 376 29.31 -25.57 14.52
C VAL A 376 28.66 -24.73 15.62
N HIS A 377 29.46 -23.96 16.36
CA HIS A 377 28.98 -23.07 17.42
C HIS A 377 29.59 -21.68 17.28
N LEU A 378 28.86 -20.65 17.72
CA LEU A 378 29.36 -19.28 17.74
C LEU A 378 30.54 -19.14 18.71
N ASN A 379 31.54 -18.37 18.30
CA ASN A 379 32.57 -17.86 19.20
C ASN A 379 31.91 -16.95 20.26
N PRO A 380 32.28 -17.07 21.56
CA PRO A 380 31.68 -16.28 22.63
C PRO A 380 31.55 -14.78 22.42
N ASP A 381 32.49 -14.17 21.72
CA ASP A 381 32.46 -12.74 21.41
C ASP A 381 31.24 -12.35 20.56
N TYR A 382 30.66 -13.30 19.82
CA TYR A 382 29.56 -13.10 18.88
C TYR A 382 28.19 -13.52 19.45
N PHE A 383 28.10 -13.85 20.75
CA PHE A 383 26.83 -14.28 21.35
C PHE A 383 25.74 -13.19 21.42
N ILE A 384 26.05 -11.95 21.05
CA ILE A 384 25.02 -10.92 20.82
C ILE A 384 24.11 -11.27 19.63
N PHE A 385 24.60 -12.07 18.67
CA PHE A 385 23.87 -12.48 17.47
C PHE A 385 23.30 -13.91 17.59
N THR A 386 22.40 -14.27 16.68
CA THR A 386 21.92 -15.65 16.54
C THR A 386 22.46 -16.30 15.27
N LEU A 387 22.84 -17.58 15.35
CA LEU A 387 23.29 -18.37 14.20
C LEU A 387 22.11 -19.15 13.61
N HIS A 388 21.93 -19.08 12.30
CA HIS A 388 20.91 -19.80 11.54
C HIS A 388 21.57 -20.58 10.41
N SER A 389 21.08 -21.78 10.10
CA SER A 389 21.58 -22.60 9.00
C SER A 389 20.51 -22.78 7.93
N THR A 390 20.88 -22.58 6.67
CA THR A 390 19.96 -22.74 5.52
C THR A 390 20.36 -23.96 4.70
N PHE A 391 19.40 -24.86 4.49
CA PHE A 391 19.59 -26.08 3.70
C PHE A 391 19.71 -25.75 2.21
N ASP A 392 20.80 -26.22 1.59
CA ASP A 392 21.00 -26.23 0.14
C ASP A 392 20.87 -27.68 -0.36
N TYR A 393 19.76 -27.99 -1.03
CA TYR A 393 19.46 -29.33 -1.56
C TYR A 393 20.36 -29.74 -2.72
N ARG A 394 21.26 -28.86 -3.19
CA ARG A 394 22.22 -29.13 -4.27
C ARG A 394 23.62 -29.46 -3.75
N ARG A 395 23.90 -29.31 -2.45
CA ARG A 395 25.17 -29.67 -1.81
C ARG A 395 25.11 -31.05 -1.13
N ASP A 396 26.26 -31.71 -1.08
CA ASP A 396 26.45 -32.98 -0.37
C ASP A 396 25.92 -32.87 1.07
N TRP A 397 24.95 -33.73 1.42
CA TRP A 397 24.30 -33.79 2.74
C TRP A 397 25.27 -33.96 3.92
N ARG A 398 26.53 -34.29 3.61
CA ARG A 398 27.66 -34.45 4.56
C ARG A 398 28.46 -33.17 4.84
N LYS A 399 28.20 -32.05 4.15
CA LYS A 399 28.88 -30.75 4.40
C LYS A 399 27.93 -29.71 4.98
N PRO A 400 28.38 -28.84 5.90
CA PRO A 400 27.50 -27.87 6.54
C PRO A 400 26.87 -26.91 5.53
N GLN A 401 25.59 -26.69 5.81
CA GLN A 401 24.66 -25.70 5.31
C GLN A 401 25.27 -24.29 5.31
N ARG A 402 24.83 -23.39 4.42
CA ARG A 402 25.21 -21.96 4.54
C ARG A 402 24.79 -21.46 5.93
N LEU A 403 25.76 -20.89 6.65
CA LEU A 403 25.57 -20.38 8.00
C LEU A 403 25.42 -18.87 7.95
N ASN A 404 24.38 -18.35 8.58
CA ASN A 404 24.06 -16.93 8.60
C ASN A 404 23.97 -16.41 10.02
N LEU A 405 24.60 -15.27 10.27
CA LEU A 405 24.34 -14.47 11.47
C LEU A 405 23.11 -13.61 11.27
N ARG A 406 22.24 -13.56 12.28
CA ARG A 406 20.98 -12.79 12.26
C ARG A 406 20.84 -11.92 13.49
N LEU A 407 20.18 -10.78 13.32
CA LEU A 407 19.67 -9.95 14.41
C LEU A 407 18.15 -9.73 14.24
N PRO A 408 17.32 -10.02 15.26
CA PRO A 408 15.87 -9.77 15.20
C PRO A 408 15.52 -8.30 14.86
N GLU A 409 14.53 -8.08 14.00
CA GLU A 409 14.17 -6.76 13.47
C GLU A 409 13.77 -5.74 14.57
N ASP A 410 13.12 -6.19 15.63
CA ASP A 410 12.80 -5.36 16.80
C ASP A 410 14.06 -4.87 17.53
N LEU A 411 15.11 -5.72 17.62
CA LEU A 411 16.40 -5.32 18.19
C LEU A 411 17.15 -4.37 17.25
N ARG A 412 17.09 -4.61 15.93
CA ARG A 412 17.67 -3.69 14.94
C ARG A 412 17.06 -2.30 15.08
N THR A 413 15.72 -2.23 15.12
CA THR A 413 14.98 -0.97 15.29
C THR A 413 15.39 -0.24 16.57
N LEU A 414 15.54 -0.97 17.67
CA LEU A 414 16.01 -0.42 18.93
C LEU A 414 17.45 0.11 18.81
N PHE A 415 18.37 -0.69 18.29
CA PHE A 415 19.78 -0.35 18.20
C PHE A 415 20.08 0.79 17.22
N LYS A 416 19.26 0.98 16.18
CA LYS A 416 19.32 2.18 15.32
C LYS A 416 19.15 3.49 16.11
N THR A 417 18.48 3.45 17.28
CA THR A 417 18.33 4.65 18.13
C THR A 417 19.55 4.93 19.02
N TYR A 418 20.46 3.96 19.15
CA TYR A 418 21.65 4.06 20.00
C TYR A 418 22.92 4.27 19.20
N LEU A 419 23.06 3.50 18.11
CA LEU A 419 24.23 3.49 17.25
C LEU A 419 24.26 4.73 16.35
N PRO A 420 25.45 5.28 16.06
CA PRO A 420 25.57 6.35 15.09
C PRO A 420 25.12 5.84 13.72
N PRO A 421 24.31 6.62 12.98
CA PRO A 421 23.93 6.27 11.63
C PRO A 421 25.16 6.28 10.69
N PRO A 422 25.22 5.39 9.68
CA PRO A 422 26.23 5.46 8.64
C PRO A 422 26.11 6.77 7.85
N ARG A 423 27.16 7.14 7.11
CA ARG A 423 27.17 8.38 6.31
C ARG A 423 26.03 8.39 5.27
N GLU A 424 25.74 7.25 4.67
CA GLU A 424 24.66 7.06 3.68
C GLU A 424 23.26 7.01 4.31
N PHE A 425 23.14 7.28 5.61
CA PHE A 425 21.86 7.63 6.21
C PHE A 425 21.31 8.83 5.48
N ASP A 426 22.06 9.92 5.38
CA ASP A 426 21.66 11.06 4.55
C ASP A 426 22.11 10.88 3.10
N TYR A 427 21.58 11.72 2.22
CA TYR A 427 22.08 11.78 0.85
C TYR A 427 23.47 12.40 0.83
N ILE A 428 24.35 11.79 0.07
CA ILE A 428 25.72 12.21 -0.15
C ILE A 428 25.74 12.92 -1.52
N PRO A 429 25.83 14.26 -1.54
CA PRO A 429 25.95 14.98 -2.79
C PRO A 429 27.30 14.67 -3.44
N LEU A 430 27.28 14.61 -4.77
CA LEU A 430 28.45 14.49 -5.62
C LEU A 430 28.56 15.76 -6.46
N GLU A 431 29.76 16.31 -6.57
CA GLU A 431 30.01 17.46 -7.45
C GLU A 431 29.72 17.09 -8.91
N GLN A 432 30.15 15.90 -9.33
CA GLN A 432 29.80 15.29 -10.62
C GLN A 432 29.64 13.78 -10.50
N PRO A 433 28.75 13.17 -11.32
CA PRO A 433 28.59 11.72 -11.36
C PRO A 433 29.80 11.07 -12.04
N GLU A 434 30.03 9.79 -11.76
CA GLU A 434 30.97 9.00 -12.54
C GLU A 434 30.53 8.96 -14.02
N ARG A 435 31.48 8.76 -14.93
CA ARG A 435 31.20 8.76 -16.38
C ARG A 435 30.29 7.58 -16.73
N THR A 436 29.10 7.89 -17.22
CA THR A 436 28.14 6.94 -17.80
C THR A 436 28.07 7.11 -19.32
N ALA A 437 27.46 6.14 -20.02
CA ALA A 437 27.23 6.20 -21.46
C ALA A 437 26.27 7.32 -21.86
N TYR A 438 25.29 7.61 -21.01
CA TYR A 438 24.25 8.60 -21.26
C TYR A 438 24.09 9.58 -20.09
N LEU A 439 23.82 10.83 -20.46
CA LEU A 439 23.39 11.90 -19.57
C LEU A 439 22.14 12.53 -20.18
N PHE A 440 21.05 12.54 -19.42
CA PHE A 440 19.80 13.18 -19.83
C PHE A 440 19.50 14.34 -18.88
N GLU A 441 19.54 15.54 -19.45
CA GLU A 441 19.11 16.78 -18.81
C GLU A 441 17.96 17.37 -19.63
N ASP A 442 16.81 17.60 -19.02
CA ASP A 442 15.63 18.10 -19.74
C ASP A 442 15.77 19.59 -20.10
N ARG A 443 16.45 20.37 -19.25
CA ARG A 443 16.69 21.82 -19.43
C ARG A 443 15.42 22.63 -19.76
N GLY A 444 14.27 22.21 -19.26
CA GLY A 444 12.98 22.88 -19.45
C GLY A 444 12.23 22.48 -20.72
N GLU A 445 12.78 21.60 -21.58
CA GLU A 445 12.12 21.16 -22.82
C GLU A 445 10.74 20.53 -22.57
N THR A 446 10.57 19.77 -21.48
CA THR A 446 9.27 19.17 -21.14
C THR A 446 8.26 20.25 -20.81
N GLN A 447 8.68 21.28 -20.05
CA GLN A 447 7.81 22.39 -19.66
C GLN A 447 7.24 23.12 -20.88
N GLU A 448 8.05 23.39 -21.91
CA GLU A 448 7.59 24.06 -23.14
C GLU A 448 6.46 23.29 -23.83
N ARG A 449 6.42 21.96 -23.64
CA ARG A 449 5.57 21.06 -24.41
C ARG A 449 4.42 20.47 -23.60
N LEU A 450 4.34 20.72 -22.29
CA LEU A 450 3.30 20.17 -21.40
C LEU A 450 1.89 20.39 -21.96
N ALA A 451 1.58 21.60 -22.43
CA ALA A 451 0.27 21.94 -22.97
C ALA A 451 -0.07 21.14 -24.25
N VAL A 452 0.90 20.96 -25.15
CA VAL A 452 0.66 20.21 -26.39
C VAL A 452 0.61 18.70 -26.12
N LEU A 453 1.44 18.24 -25.19
CA LEU A 453 1.48 16.85 -24.75
C LEU A 453 0.16 16.45 -24.09
N SER A 454 -0.33 17.25 -23.13
CA SER A 454 -1.63 17.05 -22.47
C SER A 454 -2.78 16.97 -23.48
N ARG A 455 -2.82 17.92 -24.43
CA ARG A 455 -3.82 17.94 -25.49
C ARG A 455 -3.74 16.74 -26.43
N TYR A 456 -2.52 16.31 -26.78
CA TYR A 456 -2.34 15.14 -27.64
C TYR A 456 -2.96 13.89 -27.01
N VAL A 457 -2.81 13.71 -25.70
CA VAL A 457 -3.43 12.59 -24.98
C VAL A 457 -4.96 12.76 -24.89
N GLN A 458 -5.46 13.93 -24.50
CA GLN A 458 -6.92 14.20 -24.39
C GLN A 458 -7.68 14.06 -25.71
N GLN A 459 -7.00 14.21 -26.85
CA GLN A 459 -7.59 14.01 -28.18
C GLN A 459 -7.76 12.53 -28.56
N GLY A 460 -7.31 11.59 -27.71
CA GLY A 460 -7.36 10.16 -28.01
C GLY A 460 -6.36 9.73 -29.07
N ASN A 461 -5.26 10.48 -29.25
CA ASN A 461 -4.19 10.13 -30.20
C ASN A 461 -3.29 9.00 -29.67
N VAL A 462 -3.35 8.72 -28.37
CA VAL A 462 -2.74 7.53 -27.75
C VAL A 462 -3.64 6.32 -28.00
N LYS A 463 -3.17 5.38 -28.82
CA LYS A 463 -3.94 4.20 -29.23
C LYS A 463 -3.46 2.95 -28.49
N TYR A 464 -4.41 2.17 -28.00
CA TYR A 464 -4.18 0.94 -27.22
C TYR A 464 -4.43 -0.32 -28.06
N SER A 465 -3.90 -1.45 -27.60
CA SER A 465 -4.19 -2.77 -28.17
C SER A 465 -5.66 -3.13 -28.05
N LYS A 466 -6.12 -4.17 -28.78
CA LYS A 466 -7.51 -4.66 -28.71
C LYS A 466 -7.96 -5.04 -27.29
N SER A 467 -7.01 -5.44 -26.43
CA SER A 467 -7.28 -5.78 -25.03
C SER A 467 -7.26 -4.57 -24.09
N GLY A 468 -6.95 -3.36 -24.59
CA GLY A 468 -6.86 -2.12 -23.80
C GLY A 468 -5.59 -1.99 -22.95
N ASN A 469 -4.86 -3.07 -22.70
CA ASN A 469 -3.81 -3.10 -21.67
C ASN A 469 -2.43 -2.56 -22.08
N ARG A 470 -2.20 -2.24 -23.36
CA ARG A 470 -0.87 -1.79 -23.84
C ARG A 470 -1.00 -0.73 -24.93
N ILE A 471 -0.17 0.29 -24.86
CA ILE A 471 -0.06 1.30 -25.93
C ILE A 471 0.60 0.66 -27.16
N LEU A 472 0.05 0.94 -28.34
CA LEU A 472 0.59 0.45 -29.60
C LEU A 472 1.92 1.15 -29.92
N ILE A 473 2.94 0.39 -30.32
CA ILE A 473 4.25 0.94 -30.74
C ILE A 473 4.10 2.01 -31.83
N GLY A 474 3.17 1.80 -32.77
CA GLY A 474 2.89 2.81 -33.81
C GLY A 474 2.32 4.12 -33.26
N SER A 475 1.62 4.08 -32.13
CA SER A 475 1.13 5.28 -31.44
C SER A 475 2.25 6.01 -30.70
N LEU A 476 3.15 5.27 -30.03
CA LEU A 476 4.35 5.85 -29.41
C LEU A 476 5.26 6.51 -30.45
N LYS A 477 5.49 5.86 -31.59
CA LYS A 477 6.26 6.43 -32.70
C LYS A 477 5.67 7.76 -33.17
N LYS A 478 4.36 7.79 -33.45
CA LYS A 478 3.66 9.02 -33.84
C LYS A 478 3.76 10.11 -32.78
N MET A 479 3.59 9.75 -31.51
CA MET A 479 3.69 10.70 -30.39
C MET A 479 5.10 11.29 -30.28
N LYS A 480 6.14 10.45 -30.35
CA LYS A 480 7.54 10.88 -30.34
C LYS A 480 7.83 11.83 -31.50
N GLU A 481 7.42 11.49 -32.72
CA GLU A 481 7.63 12.30 -33.92
C GLU A 481 6.87 13.63 -33.84
N TYR A 482 5.59 13.60 -33.46
CA TYR A 482 4.72 14.76 -33.38
C TYR A 482 5.14 15.73 -32.27
N LEU A 483 5.52 15.22 -31.09
CA LEU A 483 5.93 16.04 -29.94
C LEU A 483 7.45 16.27 -29.90
N HIS A 484 8.18 15.77 -30.89
CA HIS A 484 9.64 15.79 -30.97
C HIS A 484 10.34 15.30 -29.68
N ILE A 485 9.80 14.27 -29.04
CA ILE A 485 10.30 13.78 -27.75
C ILE A 485 11.71 13.23 -27.93
N LYS A 486 12.66 13.80 -27.18
CA LYS A 486 14.03 13.28 -27.06
C LYS A 486 14.01 12.06 -26.16
N GLU A 487 14.28 10.89 -26.73
CA GLU A 487 14.30 9.62 -26.01
C GLU A 487 15.55 9.46 -25.14
N PHE A 488 15.45 8.55 -24.15
CA PHE A 488 16.60 8.21 -23.29
C PHE A 488 17.67 7.44 -24.08
N TYR A 489 17.26 6.43 -24.84
CA TYR A 489 18.18 5.57 -25.59
C TYR A 489 18.08 5.81 -27.10
N SER A 490 19.10 5.35 -27.84
CA SER A 490 19.08 5.34 -29.31
C SER A 490 18.02 4.37 -29.86
N GLU A 491 17.69 4.50 -31.16
CA GLU A 491 16.60 3.72 -31.77
C GLU A 491 16.91 2.23 -32.02
N GLU A 492 18.12 1.77 -31.71
CA GLU A 492 18.62 0.44 -32.07
C GLU A 492 17.95 -0.68 -31.26
N ASP A 493 17.72 -0.49 -29.95
CA ASP A 493 17.02 -1.47 -29.12
C ASP A 493 15.50 -1.25 -29.18
N LYS A 494 14.79 -2.28 -29.63
CA LYS A 494 13.33 -2.26 -29.80
C LYS A 494 12.55 -1.97 -28.53
N ASP A 495 13.09 -2.35 -27.36
CA ASP A 495 12.42 -2.19 -26.06
C ASP A 495 12.75 -0.84 -25.40
N LEU A 496 13.84 -0.19 -25.80
CA LEU A 496 14.34 1.05 -25.16
C LEU A 496 14.04 2.32 -25.97
N ARG A 497 13.91 2.20 -27.29
CA ARG A 497 13.78 3.34 -28.24
C ARG A 497 12.59 4.28 -28.03
N TYR A 498 11.59 3.89 -27.23
CA TYR A 498 10.43 4.72 -26.91
C TYR A 498 10.17 4.82 -25.41
N LEU A 499 11.19 4.54 -24.58
CA LEU A 499 11.00 4.41 -23.13
C LEU A 499 10.48 5.71 -22.49
N ARG A 500 11.00 6.87 -22.89
CA ARG A 500 10.53 8.15 -22.33
C ARG A 500 9.10 8.43 -22.78
N THR A 501 8.82 8.27 -24.07
CA THR A 501 7.47 8.48 -24.61
C THR A 501 6.45 7.54 -23.98
N LEU A 502 6.82 6.28 -23.73
CA LEU A 502 5.98 5.30 -23.04
C LEU A 502 5.63 5.75 -21.62
N LEU A 503 6.64 6.12 -20.82
CA LEU A 503 6.43 6.56 -19.43
C LEU A 503 5.50 7.78 -19.34
N ILE A 504 5.70 8.75 -20.24
CA ILE A 504 4.84 9.93 -20.35
C ILE A 504 3.40 9.52 -20.67
N ALA A 505 3.22 8.70 -21.71
CA ALA A 505 1.89 8.33 -22.20
C ALA A 505 1.11 7.46 -21.21
N GLU A 506 1.78 6.57 -20.48
CA GLU A 506 1.15 5.75 -19.43
C GLU A 506 0.76 6.58 -18.21
N PHE A 507 1.60 7.55 -17.82
CA PHE A 507 1.33 8.39 -16.65
C PHE A 507 0.21 9.41 -16.89
N ILE A 508 0.16 10.02 -18.07
CA ILE A 508 -0.82 11.08 -18.40
C ILE A 508 -2.06 10.51 -19.09
N SER A 509 -2.38 9.23 -18.86
CA SER A 509 -3.53 8.58 -19.50
C SER A 509 -4.82 9.39 -19.34
N GLU A 510 -5.80 9.18 -20.24
CA GLU A 510 -7.07 9.94 -20.24
C GLU A 510 -7.76 9.94 -18.88
N ASP A 511 -7.65 8.84 -18.12
CA ASP A 511 -8.21 8.72 -16.76
C ASP A 511 -7.48 9.59 -15.72
N ALA A 512 -6.20 9.86 -15.90
CA ALA A 512 -5.38 10.68 -15.01
C ALA A 512 -5.57 12.18 -15.27
N LEU A 513 -5.84 12.57 -16.52
CA LEU A 513 -6.09 13.96 -16.92
C LEU A 513 -7.56 14.36 -16.76
N LYS A 514 -7.92 14.89 -15.59
CA LYS A 514 -9.21 15.60 -15.42
C LYS A 514 -9.20 17.00 -16.04
N THR A 515 -8.01 17.60 -16.17
CA THR A 515 -7.79 18.98 -16.62
C THR A 515 -6.54 19.07 -17.49
N ASP A 516 -6.51 20.04 -18.40
CA ASP A 516 -5.37 20.29 -19.30
C ASP A 516 -4.15 20.81 -18.50
N ILE A 517 -2.99 20.17 -18.64
CA ILE A 517 -1.74 20.58 -17.98
C ILE A 517 -1.09 21.68 -18.81
N ARG A 518 -1.13 22.93 -18.35
CA ARG A 518 -0.65 24.09 -19.11
C ARG A 518 0.50 24.82 -18.44
N SER A 519 0.74 24.54 -17.17
CA SER A 519 1.71 25.26 -16.35
C SER A 519 2.48 24.32 -15.41
N PRO A 520 3.62 24.76 -14.86
CA PRO A 520 4.30 24.06 -13.77
C PRO A 520 3.41 23.78 -12.56
N GLU A 521 2.42 24.64 -12.29
CA GLU A 521 1.45 24.45 -11.20
C GLU A 521 0.47 23.30 -11.49
N ASP A 522 0.07 23.13 -12.75
CA ASP A 522 -0.74 21.97 -13.15
C ASP A 522 0.06 20.68 -13.03
N LEU A 523 1.35 20.71 -13.39
CA LEU A 523 2.25 19.57 -13.22
C LEU A 523 2.45 19.23 -11.74
N LYS A 524 2.61 20.25 -10.88
CA LYS A 524 2.64 20.13 -9.42
C LYS A 524 1.36 19.46 -8.91
N SER A 525 0.21 19.91 -9.38
CA SER A 525 -1.09 19.33 -9.02
C SER A 525 -1.25 17.88 -9.50
N LEU A 526 -0.75 17.55 -10.70
CA LEU A 526 -0.75 16.17 -11.21
C LEU A 526 0.05 15.25 -10.28
N PHE A 527 1.29 15.60 -9.97
CA PHE A 527 2.14 14.78 -9.10
C PHE A 527 1.62 14.75 -7.65
N ALA A 528 1.08 15.86 -7.14
CA ALA A 528 0.38 15.84 -5.85
C ALA A 528 -0.79 14.84 -5.87
N GLY A 529 -1.57 14.83 -6.95
CA GLY A 529 -2.65 13.87 -7.19
C GLY A 529 -2.19 12.41 -7.32
N TYR A 530 -0.96 12.19 -7.81
CA TYR A 530 -0.33 10.86 -7.79
C TYR A 530 0.03 10.44 -6.37
N PHE A 531 0.69 11.30 -5.60
CA PHE A 531 1.15 10.94 -4.26
C PHE A 531 0.02 10.82 -3.23
N ASP A 532 -1.06 11.59 -3.39
CA ASP A 532 -2.25 11.51 -2.51
C ASP A 532 -3.29 10.47 -2.97
N GLY A 533 -3.15 9.94 -4.19
CA GLY A 533 -4.01 8.91 -4.78
C GLY A 533 -5.33 9.41 -5.38
N SER A 534 -5.55 10.73 -5.47
CA SER A 534 -6.83 11.33 -5.91
C SER A 534 -7.09 11.24 -7.42
N ASN A 535 -6.04 11.22 -8.25
CA ASN A 535 -6.13 11.19 -9.72
C ASN A 535 -5.66 9.88 -10.35
N PHE A 536 -5.03 8.98 -9.57
CA PHE A 536 -4.32 7.81 -10.10
C PHE A 536 -4.87 6.49 -9.54
N LYS A 537 -6.20 6.37 -9.45
CA LYS A 537 -6.87 5.19 -8.89
C LYS A 537 -6.48 3.88 -9.56
N TYR A 538 -6.13 3.92 -10.86
CA TYR A 538 -5.83 2.74 -11.68
C TYR A 538 -4.37 2.63 -12.12
N TYR A 539 -3.52 3.59 -11.75
CA TYR A 539 -2.10 3.57 -12.04
C TYR A 539 -1.36 3.15 -10.79
N HIS A 540 -0.94 1.89 -10.73
CA HIS A 540 -0.42 1.24 -9.54
C HIS A 540 1.10 1.16 -9.55
N ALA A 541 1.73 1.09 -8.37
CA ALA A 541 3.18 0.97 -8.28
C ALA A 541 3.72 -0.30 -8.98
N LYS A 542 2.91 -1.37 -9.07
CA LYS A 542 3.25 -2.61 -9.79
C LYS A 542 3.36 -2.43 -11.31
N ASP A 543 2.79 -1.38 -11.88
CA ASP A 543 2.76 -1.19 -13.34
C ASP A 543 4.16 -0.85 -13.88
N MET A 544 5.06 -0.37 -13.01
CA MET A 544 6.50 -0.23 -13.29
C MET A 544 7.27 -1.55 -13.40
N LEU A 545 6.64 -2.69 -13.08
CA LEU A 545 7.29 -4.01 -12.96
C LEU A 545 6.94 -4.93 -14.14
N ALA A 546 6.98 -4.40 -15.37
CA ALA A 546 6.57 -5.13 -16.58
C ALA A 546 7.39 -6.40 -16.88
N HIS A 547 8.57 -6.56 -16.28
CA HIS A 547 9.38 -7.79 -16.37
C HIS A 547 8.79 -8.96 -15.57
N LEU A 548 7.97 -8.67 -14.55
CA LEU A 548 7.31 -9.69 -13.75
C LEU A 548 6.07 -10.24 -14.46
N LYS A 549 5.87 -11.55 -14.32
CA LYS A 549 4.77 -12.34 -14.87
C LYS A 549 4.07 -13.08 -13.73
N GLY A 550 2.80 -13.41 -13.93
CA GLY A 550 1.96 -14.06 -12.91
C GLY A 550 0.62 -13.34 -12.74
N GLY A 551 -0.37 -14.05 -12.19
CA GLY A 551 -1.70 -13.50 -11.96
C GLY A 551 -1.78 -12.72 -10.65
N SER A 552 -2.50 -11.59 -10.65
CA SER A 552 -2.91 -10.92 -9.43
C SER A 552 -3.97 -11.77 -8.75
N HIS A 553 -3.62 -12.51 -7.70
CA HIS A 553 -4.61 -12.69 -6.66
C HIS A 553 -4.92 -11.31 -6.11
N ASP A 554 -6.22 -11.00 -5.97
CA ASP A 554 -6.68 -9.75 -5.39
C ASP A 554 -6.06 -9.59 -4.01
N ASP A 555 -4.99 -8.81 -3.98
CA ASP A 555 -4.48 -8.27 -2.75
C ASP A 555 -5.52 -7.26 -2.27
N TRP A 556 -6.42 -7.72 -1.41
CA TRP A 556 -7.53 -6.96 -0.81
C TRP A 556 -7.08 -5.65 -0.12
N ASN A 557 -5.78 -5.38 -0.06
CA ASN A 557 -5.18 -4.21 0.57
C ASN A 557 -4.21 -3.42 -0.33
N TYR A 558 -4.25 -3.63 -1.66
CA TYR A 558 -3.31 -3.02 -2.61
C TYR A 558 -3.32 -1.48 -2.50
N GLU A 559 -4.50 -0.84 -2.40
CA GLU A 559 -4.60 0.62 -2.29
C GLU A 559 -3.85 1.14 -1.06
N LYS A 560 -3.96 0.46 0.09
CA LYS A 560 -3.24 0.87 1.30
C LYS A 560 -1.75 0.65 1.18
N ARG A 561 -1.31 -0.36 0.43
CA ARG A 561 0.12 -0.62 0.20
C ARG A 561 0.67 0.45 -0.74
N ASP A 562 0.02 0.68 -1.88
CA ASP A 562 0.36 1.74 -2.83
C ASP A 562 0.51 3.09 -2.14
N MET A 563 -0.42 3.46 -1.25
CA MET A 563 -0.33 4.72 -0.50
C MET A 563 0.86 4.78 0.47
N ARG A 564 1.27 3.66 1.08
CA ARG A 564 2.48 3.62 1.93
C ARG A 564 3.75 3.79 1.08
N VAL A 565 3.82 3.09 -0.04
CA VAL A 565 4.93 3.19 -1.00
C VAL A 565 5.05 4.59 -1.58
N ARG A 566 3.92 5.22 -1.97
CA ARG A 566 3.88 6.63 -2.41
C ARG A 566 4.37 7.58 -1.31
N GLY A 567 3.96 7.36 -0.06
CA GLY A 567 4.44 8.15 1.07
C GLY A 567 5.95 8.01 1.31
N ALA A 568 6.49 6.79 1.17
CA ALA A 568 7.93 6.55 1.22
C ALA A 568 8.66 7.26 0.07
N MET A 569 8.15 7.13 -1.16
CA MET A 569 8.70 7.81 -2.34
C MET A 569 8.67 9.34 -2.20
N TRP A 570 7.56 9.91 -1.70
CA TRP A 570 7.44 11.33 -1.41
C TRP A 570 8.53 11.79 -0.45
N LEU A 571 8.73 11.07 0.66
CA LEU A 571 9.79 11.40 1.61
C LEU A 571 11.17 11.34 0.96
N MET A 572 11.43 10.35 0.10
CA MET A 572 12.70 10.23 -0.61
C MET A 572 12.97 11.44 -1.51
N VAL A 573 12.01 11.85 -2.34
CA VAL A 573 12.20 13.00 -3.25
C VAL A 573 12.22 14.33 -2.52
N GLN A 574 11.51 14.46 -1.39
CA GLN A 574 11.53 15.65 -0.52
C GLN A 574 12.86 15.91 0.18
N ASN A 575 13.71 14.89 0.34
CA ASN A 575 15.01 15.03 0.98
C ASN A 575 16.15 15.23 -0.03
N LEU A 576 15.88 15.17 -1.34
CA LEU A 576 16.90 15.40 -2.37
C LEU A 576 17.36 16.85 -2.34
N MET A 577 18.65 17.07 -2.53
CA MET A 577 19.24 18.41 -2.62
C MET A 577 19.15 18.90 -4.07
N VAL A 578 18.65 20.13 -4.25
CA VAL A 578 18.55 20.77 -5.57
C VAL A 578 19.94 20.91 -6.19
N ASP A 579 20.05 20.62 -7.48
CA ASP A 579 21.27 20.71 -8.29
C ASP A 579 22.47 19.87 -7.82
N GLN A 580 22.25 18.89 -6.94
CA GLN A 580 23.30 17.96 -6.50
C GLN A 580 23.08 16.56 -7.08
N TRP A 581 24.14 15.95 -7.61
CA TRP A 581 24.10 14.56 -8.07
C TRP A 581 24.12 13.59 -6.89
N ILE A 582 23.26 12.57 -6.94
CA ILE A 582 23.14 11.54 -5.91
C ILE A 582 23.14 10.17 -6.59
N SER A 583 23.94 9.24 -6.07
CA SER A 583 23.98 7.86 -6.58
C SER A 583 22.74 7.06 -6.19
N LEU A 584 22.26 6.19 -7.08
CA LEU A 584 21.14 5.28 -6.79
C LEU A 584 21.46 4.31 -5.65
N LYS A 585 22.73 3.92 -5.48
CA LYS A 585 23.17 3.13 -4.32
C LYS A 585 22.88 3.85 -2.99
N ASN A 586 23.12 5.16 -2.94
CA ASN A 586 22.81 5.96 -1.76
C ASN A 586 21.30 6.16 -1.59
N ILE A 587 20.52 6.28 -2.67
CA ILE A 587 19.04 6.29 -2.62
C ILE A 587 18.50 5.00 -1.97
N PHE A 588 19.01 3.83 -2.35
CA PHE A 588 18.62 2.55 -1.73
C PHE A 588 18.99 2.48 -0.24
N LYS A 589 20.21 2.91 0.11
CA LYS A 589 20.66 2.95 1.52
C LYS A 589 19.83 3.91 2.36
N PHE A 590 19.50 5.10 1.85
CA PHE A 590 18.64 6.08 2.52
C PHE A 590 17.30 5.45 2.92
N ALA A 591 16.63 4.78 1.96
CA ALA A 591 15.35 4.15 2.20
C ALA A 591 15.46 3.01 3.23
N ARG A 592 16.47 2.14 3.09
CA ARG A 592 16.71 1.01 3.98
C ARG A 592 17.04 1.46 5.41
N TYR A 593 17.95 2.41 5.57
CA TYR A 593 18.41 2.85 6.89
C TYR A 593 17.29 3.52 7.68
N ARG A 594 16.40 4.26 7.00
CA ARG A 594 15.19 4.85 7.60
C ARG A 594 14.00 3.90 7.75
N GLY A 595 14.10 2.67 7.24
CA GLY A 595 13.03 1.68 7.30
C GLY A 595 11.78 2.14 6.53
N LEU A 596 11.98 2.78 5.38
CA LEU A 596 10.87 3.21 4.54
C LEU A 596 10.14 2.00 3.95
N ASP A 597 8.82 2.05 3.98
CA ASP A 597 7.99 0.97 3.46
C ASP A 597 7.88 1.08 1.92
N LEU A 598 8.78 0.36 1.24
CA LEU A 598 8.81 0.20 -0.22
C LEU A 598 8.35 -1.19 -0.65
N GLU A 599 7.55 -1.87 0.17
CA GLU A 599 6.93 -3.12 -0.24
C GLU A 599 5.88 -2.79 -1.31
N VAL A 600 6.25 -2.88 -2.59
CA VAL A 600 5.34 -2.64 -3.73
C VAL A 600 4.31 -3.76 -3.85
N LEU A 601 4.74 -4.99 -3.54
CA LEU A 601 3.96 -6.22 -3.65
C LEU A 601 4.12 -7.02 -2.35
N ASP A 602 3.05 -7.62 -1.83
CA ASP A 602 3.16 -8.49 -0.67
C ASP A 602 4.20 -9.60 -0.91
N ARG A 603 5.13 -9.78 0.03
CA ARG A 603 6.23 -10.75 -0.12
C ARG A 603 5.73 -12.18 -0.35
N GLY A 604 4.67 -12.62 0.35
CA GLY A 604 4.12 -13.97 0.16
C GLY A 604 3.44 -14.14 -1.19
N THR A 605 2.75 -13.11 -1.65
CA THR A 605 2.14 -13.07 -2.99
C THR A 605 3.21 -13.10 -4.09
N ALA A 606 4.29 -12.34 -3.92
CA ALA A 606 5.41 -12.33 -4.85
C ALA A 606 6.06 -13.73 -4.94
N GLU A 607 6.32 -14.36 -3.81
CA GLU A 607 6.93 -15.68 -3.72
C GLU A 607 6.09 -16.76 -4.41
N HIS A 608 4.78 -16.79 -4.17
CA HIS A 608 3.92 -17.87 -4.64
C HIS A 608 3.40 -17.67 -6.07
N TYR A 609 3.21 -16.43 -6.53
CA TYR A 609 2.48 -16.17 -7.77
C TYR A 609 3.27 -15.43 -8.83
N LEU A 610 4.32 -14.70 -8.44
CA LEU A 610 5.10 -13.90 -9.37
C LEU A 610 6.41 -14.58 -9.75
N TYR A 611 6.81 -14.36 -10.99
CA TYR A 611 8.03 -14.90 -11.55
C TYR A 611 8.49 -14.06 -12.73
N PHE A 612 9.74 -14.17 -13.14
CA PHE A 612 10.17 -13.77 -14.48
C PHE A 612 10.73 -14.99 -15.22
N ARG A 613 10.85 -14.89 -16.54
CA ARG A 613 11.58 -15.90 -17.33
C ARG A 613 12.91 -15.32 -17.74
N GLY A 614 13.96 -16.08 -17.51
CA GLY A 614 15.30 -15.69 -17.90
C GLY A 614 16.34 -16.41 -17.09
N ALA A 615 17.33 -15.68 -16.61
CA ALA A 615 18.52 -16.25 -16.03
C ALA A 615 18.81 -15.73 -14.62
N ILE A 616 19.36 -16.62 -13.79
CA ILE A 616 19.84 -16.31 -12.44
C ILE A 616 21.27 -16.81 -12.28
N ARG A 617 22.11 -16.00 -11.64
CA ARG A 617 23.49 -16.37 -11.32
C ARG A 617 23.52 -17.26 -10.08
N ASP A 618 24.09 -18.45 -10.22
CA ASP A 618 24.30 -19.38 -9.11
C ASP A 618 25.53 -18.99 -8.28
N SER A 619 25.67 -19.60 -7.11
CA SER A 619 26.77 -19.45 -6.15
C SER A 619 28.16 -19.78 -6.71
N GLY A 620 28.25 -20.48 -7.85
CA GLY A 620 29.48 -20.72 -8.60
C GLY A 620 29.74 -19.69 -9.70
N ASP A 621 29.08 -18.53 -9.67
CA ASP A 621 29.18 -17.44 -10.66
C ASP A 621 28.74 -17.81 -12.10
N LYS A 622 28.06 -18.95 -12.26
CA LYS A 622 27.49 -19.38 -13.54
C LYS A 622 26.07 -18.85 -13.69
N LEU A 623 25.77 -18.27 -14.85
CA LEU A 623 24.42 -17.88 -15.22
C LEU A 623 23.63 -19.11 -15.67
N ILE A 624 22.50 -19.38 -15.03
CA ILE A 624 21.58 -20.47 -15.40
C ILE A 624 20.41 -19.86 -16.16
N GLU A 625 20.29 -20.16 -17.45
CA GLU A 625 19.36 -19.49 -18.38
C GLU A 625 18.02 -20.22 -18.57
N ASP A 626 17.08 -19.49 -19.21
CA ASP A 626 15.73 -19.90 -19.63
C ASP A 626 14.88 -20.61 -18.57
N MET A 627 15.02 -20.20 -17.31
CA MET A 627 14.24 -20.72 -16.20
C MET A 627 13.04 -19.83 -15.88
N ARG A 628 12.02 -20.45 -15.28
CA ARG A 628 10.98 -19.73 -14.54
C ARG A 628 11.51 -19.47 -13.13
N ILE A 629 11.82 -18.22 -12.83
CA ILE A 629 12.42 -17.81 -11.55
C ILE A 629 11.34 -17.12 -10.72
N HIS A 630 10.92 -17.77 -9.63
CA HIS A 630 9.94 -17.23 -8.68
C HIS A 630 10.57 -16.18 -7.77
N ILE A 631 9.78 -15.20 -7.32
CA ILE A 631 10.28 -14.07 -6.53
C ILE A 631 10.42 -14.46 -5.05
N GLU A 632 11.44 -15.25 -4.75
CA GLU A 632 11.76 -15.64 -3.38
C GLU A 632 12.21 -14.44 -2.52
N PRO A 633 12.09 -14.53 -1.18
CA PRO A 633 12.50 -13.45 -0.27
C PRO A 633 13.93 -12.94 -0.48
N SER A 634 14.84 -13.80 -0.94
CA SER A 634 16.25 -13.52 -1.20
C SER A 634 16.48 -12.58 -2.40
N ILE A 635 15.61 -12.62 -3.41
CA ILE A 635 15.75 -11.81 -4.64
C ILE A 635 14.70 -10.69 -4.73
N TYR A 636 13.81 -10.58 -3.75
CA TYR A 636 12.70 -9.63 -3.74
C TYR A 636 13.18 -8.18 -3.95
N ASP A 637 14.22 -7.74 -3.23
CA ASP A 637 14.74 -6.37 -3.35
C ASP A 637 15.26 -6.09 -4.78
N GLU A 638 16.05 -7.01 -5.34
CA GLU A 638 16.62 -6.89 -6.70
C GLU A 638 15.55 -7.00 -7.80
N ALA A 639 14.52 -7.83 -7.60
CA ALA A 639 13.51 -8.08 -8.62
C ALA A 639 12.30 -7.14 -8.56
N VAL A 640 12.05 -6.50 -7.41
CA VAL A 640 10.85 -5.68 -7.17
C VAL A 640 11.24 -4.25 -6.78
N ILE A 641 11.96 -4.07 -5.68
CA ILE A 641 12.21 -2.73 -5.12
C ILE A 641 13.14 -1.92 -6.03
N HIS A 642 14.28 -2.47 -6.45
CA HIS A 642 15.24 -1.73 -7.27
C HIS A 642 14.66 -1.32 -8.63
N PRO A 643 13.99 -2.21 -9.40
CA PRO A 643 13.38 -1.83 -10.67
C PRO A 643 12.27 -0.79 -10.50
N TYR A 644 11.44 -0.92 -9.46
CA TYR A 644 10.40 0.08 -9.15
C TYR A 644 10.99 1.46 -8.90
N LEU A 645 11.97 1.56 -7.99
CA LEU A 645 12.60 2.83 -7.66
C LEU A 645 13.27 3.46 -8.89
N ARG A 646 14.02 2.67 -9.67
CA ARG A 646 14.65 3.17 -10.91
C ARG A 646 13.61 3.63 -11.92
N GLY A 647 12.54 2.86 -12.12
CA GLY A 647 11.43 3.23 -13.01
C GLY A 647 10.77 4.55 -12.61
N MET A 648 10.54 4.77 -11.31
CA MET A 648 10.01 6.03 -10.82
C MET A 648 10.97 7.21 -11.04
N MET A 649 12.28 7.01 -10.88
CA MET A 649 13.27 8.07 -11.20
C MET A 649 13.29 8.39 -12.70
N TYR A 650 13.20 7.38 -13.57
CA TYR A 650 13.04 7.59 -15.02
C TYR A 650 11.74 8.33 -15.35
N LEU A 651 10.65 8.01 -14.67
CA LEU A 651 9.38 8.72 -14.82
C LEU A 651 9.54 10.19 -14.44
N PHE A 652 10.13 10.51 -13.29
CA PHE A 652 10.37 11.89 -12.88
C PHE A 652 11.29 12.62 -13.88
N ALA A 653 12.30 11.94 -14.41
CA ALA A 653 13.17 12.49 -15.45
C ALA A 653 12.44 12.73 -16.78
N ALA A 654 11.47 11.88 -17.12
CA ALA A 654 10.67 12.05 -18.33
C ALA A 654 9.88 13.38 -18.35
N PHE A 655 9.56 13.89 -17.16
CA PHE A 655 8.90 15.18 -16.92
C PHE A 655 9.85 16.36 -16.60
N GLY A 656 11.17 16.13 -16.64
CA GLY A 656 12.16 17.15 -16.29
C GLY A 656 12.24 17.48 -14.80
N LEU A 657 11.65 16.65 -13.93
CA LEU A 657 11.74 16.84 -12.48
C LEU A 657 13.10 16.39 -11.93
N LEU A 658 13.74 15.45 -12.61
CA LEU A 658 15.08 14.97 -12.32
C LEU A 658 15.93 14.99 -13.60
N ASP A 659 17.23 15.25 -13.46
CA ASP A 659 18.21 14.84 -14.45
C ASP A 659 18.78 13.47 -14.07
N ILE A 660 19.19 12.68 -15.06
CA ILE A 660 19.69 11.31 -14.85
C ILE A 660 20.97 11.03 -15.62
N ALA A 661 21.86 10.27 -15.01
CA ALA A 661 23.04 9.69 -15.64
C ALA A 661 22.97 8.15 -15.54
N TYR A 662 23.13 7.48 -16.68
CA TYR A 662 22.81 6.06 -16.83
C TYR A 662 23.57 5.41 -17.98
N ASP A 663 23.66 4.09 -17.91
CA ASP A 663 24.25 3.24 -18.93
C ASP A 663 23.17 2.45 -19.67
N HIS A 664 23.55 1.66 -20.66
CA HIS A 664 22.65 0.62 -21.16
C HIS A 664 22.23 -0.31 -20.01
N PRO A 665 20.97 -0.76 -19.98
CA PRO A 665 20.50 -1.60 -18.90
C PRO A 665 21.25 -2.92 -18.91
N GLU A 666 21.86 -3.24 -17.77
CA GLU A 666 22.53 -4.51 -17.51
C GLU A 666 22.28 -4.92 -16.07
N HIS A 667 22.15 -6.22 -15.84
CA HIS A 667 21.96 -6.75 -14.49
C HIS A 667 22.77 -8.02 -14.30
N LYS A 668 23.67 -8.00 -13.30
CA LYS A 668 24.69 -9.04 -13.08
C LYS A 668 24.11 -10.40 -12.68
N ASN A 669 23.08 -10.37 -11.82
CA ASN A 669 22.58 -11.57 -11.13
C ASN A 669 21.28 -12.13 -11.71
N LEU A 670 20.41 -11.27 -12.23
CA LEU A 670 19.06 -11.58 -12.69
C LEU A 670 18.90 -10.98 -14.09
N GLN A 671 18.45 -11.77 -15.06
CA GLN A 671 18.28 -11.31 -16.44
C GLN A 671 16.98 -11.86 -17.01
N THR A 672 16.28 -11.08 -17.82
CA THR A 672 15.12 -11.58 -18.58
C THR A 672 15.61 -12.36 -19.81
N THR A 673 14.86 -13.39 -20.25
CA THR A 673 15.27 -14.25 -21.37
C THR A 673 15.70 -13.44 -22.59
N GLY A 674 16.93 -13.67 -23.06
CA GLY A 674 17.49 -13.02 -24.24
C GLY A 674 17.87 -11.55 -24.05
N LYS A 675 17.95 -11.06 -22.82
CA LYS A 675 18.30 -9.67 -22.48
C LYS A 675 19.42 -9.63 -21.44
N PRO A 676 20.34 -8.65 -21.50
CA PRO A 676 21.41 -8.51 -20.51
C PRO A 676 20.94 -7.89 -19.18
N TYR A 677 19.65 -7.56 -19.06
CA TYR A 677 19.03 -6.88 -17.93
C TYR A 677 17.80 -7.62 -17.42
N LEU A 678 17.40 -7.36 -16.17
CA LEU A 678 16.13 -7.80 -15.63
C LEU A 678 15.01 -6.86 -16.06
N SER A 679 15.22 -5.56 -15.87
CA SER A 679 14.31 -4.47 -16.21
C SER A 679 15.00 -3.44 -17.11
N VAL A 680 14.21 -2.79 -17.96
CA VAL A 680 14.68 -1.70 -18.84
C VAL A 680 15.26 -0.50 -18.05
N PHE A 681 15.02 -0.44 -16.75
CA PHE A 681 15.50 0.62 -15.87
C PHE A 681 16.86 0.34 -15.22
N ASP A 682 17.45 -0.85 -15.41
CA ASP A 682 18.62 -1.30 -14.64
C ASP A 682 19.89 -0.46 -14.84
N GLY A 683 19.97 0.31 -15.94
CA GLY A 683 21.12 1.17 -16.25
C GLY A 683 21.22 2.46 -15.43
N LEU A 684 20.21 2.80 -14.60
CA LEU A 684 20.22 4.07 -13.85
C LEU A 684 21.23 4.06 -12.68
N SER A 685 22.15 5.03 -12.71
CA SER A 685 23.25 5.14 -11.76
C SER A 685 23.18 6.38 -10.88
N PHE A 686 22.79 7.54 -11.44
CA PHE A 686 22.71 8.81 -10.69
C PHE A 686 21.49 9.64 -11.07
N ILE A 687 21.01 10.43 -10.11
CA ILE A 687 19.93 11.40 -10.27
C ILE A 687 20.36 12.77 -9.74
N ARG A 688 19.75 13.83 -10.26
CA ARG A 688 19.86 15.20 -9.71
C ARG A 688 18.50 15.85 -9.70
N LEU A 689 18.11 16.46 -8.58
CA LEU A 689 16.85 17.19 -8.47
C LEU A 689 16.96 18.54 -9.20
N THR A 690 16.06 18.80 -10.15
CA THR A 690 15.99 20.09 -10.86
C THR A 690 15.21 21.12 -10.07
N HIS A 691 15.34 22.40 -10.40
CA HIS A 691 14.50 23.46 -9.84
C HIS A 691 12.99 23.23 -10.11
N LEU A 692 12.62 22.72 -11.29
CA LEU A 692 11.24 22.34 -11.58
C LEU A 692 10.77 21.21 -10.65
N GLY A 693 11.59 20.18 -10.45
CA GLY A 693 11.32 19.11 -9.51
C GLY A 693 11.16 19.61 -8.07
N ALA A 694 12.05 20.50 -7.63
CA ALA A 694 11.98 21.12 -6.31
C ALA A 694 10.67 21.87 -6.10
N TYR A 695 10.20 22.60 -7.11
CA TYR A 695 8.90 23.28 -7.07
C TYR A 695 7.72 22.30 -7.05
N VAL A 696 7.72 21.31 -7.93
CA VAL A 696 6.65 20.30 -8.07
C VAL A 696 6.52 19.45 -6.80
N PHE A 697 7.63 19.10 -6.17
CA PHE A 697 7.59 18.39 -4.90
C PHE A 697 7.36 19.34 -3.72
N GLY A 698 7.34 20.66 -3.90
CA GLY A 698 7.04 21.60 -2.81
C GLY A 698 8.21 21.90 -1.86
N GLN A 699 9.45 21.69 -2.32
CA GLN A 699 10.65 22.23 -1.67
C GLN A 699 10.87 23.71 -1.99
N GLN A 700 10.32 24.19 -3.12
CA GLN A 700 10.31 25.60 -3.51
C GLN A 700 8.87 26.10 -3.67
N ASP A 701 8.59 27.28 -3.12
CA ASP A 701 7.24 27.89 -3.15
C ASP A 701 6.92 28.56 -4.49
N SER A 702 7.94 28.99 -5.22
CA SER A 702 7.82 29.67 -6.50
C SER A 702 8.85 29.13 -7.48
N TYR A 703 8.45 29.07 -8.75
CA TYR A 703 9.33 28.75 -9.85
C TYR A 703 9.23 29.88 -10.87
N ALA A 704 10.32 30.65 -10.99
CA ALA A 704 10.40 31.73 -11.95
C ALA A 704 10.63 31.15 -13.35
N ILE A 705 9.79 31.55 -14.28
CA ILE A 705 9.82 31.02 -15.63
C ILE A 705 10.63 31.97 -16.51
N ASP A 706 11.81 31.54 -16.94
CA ASP A 706 12.54 32.22 -18.02
C ASP A 706 11.95 31.79 -19.37
N PHE A 707 10.73 32.24 -19.69
CA PHE A 707 10.20 32.12 -21.05
C PHE A 707 10.51 33.39 -21.84
N THR A 708 11.26 33.23 -22.94
CA THR A 708 11.08 34.10 -24.10
C THR A 708 9.84 33.63 -24.85
N GLU A 709 8.68 34.25 -24.60
CA GLU A 709 7.51 34.07 -25.47
C GLU A 709 7.88 34.45 -26.91
N SER A 710 7.90 33.48 -27.84
CA SER A 710 7.73 33.81 -29.26
C SER A 710 6.23 33.87 -29.57
N ALA A 711 5.61 35.02 -29.34
CA ALA A 711 4.18 35.27 -29.53
C ALA A 711 3.76 35.32 -31.01
N GLY A 712 3.70 34.18 -31.71
CA GLY A 712 3.24 34.16 -33.10
C GLY A 712 1.73 34.15 -33.19
N ASP A 713 1.06 35.28 -33.40
CA ASP A 713 -0.40 35.30 -33.57
C ASP A 713 -0.89 34.51 -34.80
N LEU A 714 -2.07 33.91 -34.65
CA LEU A 714 -2.79 33.20 -35.71
C LEU A 714 -3.66 34.19 -36.48
N VAL A 715 -3.52 34.20 -37.80
CA VAL A 715 -4.33 35.03 -38.69
C VAL A 715 -5.06 34.12 -39.68
N LEU A 716 -6.39 34.15 -39.66
CA LEU A 716 -7.21 33.42 -40.61
C LEU A 716 -7.43 34.28 -41.85
N ASP A 717 -7.25 33.70 -43.03
CA ASP A 717 -7.58 34.37 -44.28
C ASP A 717 -9.10 34.58 -44.41
N GLU A 718 -9.50 35.79 -44.81
CA GLU A 718 -10.91 36.20 -44.94
C GLU A 718 -11.64 35.47 -46.08
N ASN A 719 -10.90 35.03 -47.11
CA ASN A 719 -11.47 34.53 -48.36
C ASN A 719 -11.08 33.08 -48.65
N ARG A 720 -10.04 32.55 -47.98
CA ARG A 720 -9.50 31.22 -48.21
C ARG A 720 -9.41 30.44 -46.91
N LEU A 721 -9.47 29.11 -46.99
CA LEU A 721 -9.21 28.23 -45.85
C LEU A 721 -7.70 28.10 -45.61
N ILE A 722 -7.05 29.23 -45.32
CA ILE A 722 -5.62 29.34 -45.04
C ILE A 722 -5.43 30.04 -43.70
N ILE A 723 -4.50 29.52 -42.89
CA ILE A 723 -4.12 30.09 -41.59
C ILE A 723 -2.63 30.44 -41.65
N TYR A 724 -2.31 31.67 -41.24
CA TYR A 724 -0.97 32.19 -41.15
C TYR A 724 -0.51 32.34 -39.70
N LEU A 725 0.77 32.11 -39.48
CA LEU A 725 1.50 32.44 -38.26
C LEU A 725 2.32 33.70 -38.52
N THR A 726 2.15 34.73 -37.70
CA THR A 726 2.91 35.99 -37.84
C THR A 726 4.41 35.80 -37.61
N GLN A 727 4.79 34.81 -36.80
CA GLN A 727 6.16 34.34 -36.62
C GLN A 727 6.18 32.85 -36.29
N LYS A 728 7.34 32.20 -36.45
CA LYS A 728 7.50 30.78 -36.11
C LYS A 728 7.16 30.56 -34.64
N ASP A 729 6.14 29.77 -34.40
CA ASP A 729 5.70 29.34 -33.07
C ASP A 729 5.47 27.83 -33.14
N ARG A 730 6.30 27.06 -32.41
CA ARG A 730 6.24 25.60 -32.45
C ARG A 730 4.92 25.04 -31.93
N LEU A 731 4.35 25.64 -30.88
CA LEU A 731 3.12 25.15 -30.27
C LEU A 731 1.93 25.38 -31.20
N LYS A 732 1.84 26.57 -31.80
CA LYS A 732 0.76 26.90 -32.73
C LYS A 732 0.90 26.16 -34.06
N SER A 733 2.12 25.94 -34.56
CA SER A 733 2.36 25.08 -35.72
C SER A 733 1.79 23.67 -35.52
N LEU A 734 2.00 23.06 -34.34
CA LEU A 734 1.44 21.75 -34.00
C LEU A 734 -0.10 21.75 -33.96
N LEU A 735 -0.72 22.81 -33.41
CA LEU A 735 -2.18 22.96 -33.41
C LEU A 735 -2.76 23.00 -34.83
N LEU A 736 -2.08 23.68 -35.76
CA LEU A 736 -2.53 23.84 -37.14
C LEU A 736 -2.36 22.55 -37.96
N GLU A 737 -1.32 21.75 -37.71
CA GLU A 737 -1.10 20.46 -38.38
C GLU A 737 -2.20 19.43 -38.09
N ASN A 738 -2.94 19.59 -36.99
CA ASN A 738 -4.08 18.72 -36.68
C ASN A 738 -5.28 18.98 -37.61
N ILE A 739 -5.45 20.21 -38.09
CA ILE A 739 -6.64 20.62 -38.86
C ILE A 739 -6.35 20.90 -40.33
N GLY A 740 -5.07 21.04 -40.70
CA GLY A 740 -4.65 21.48 -42.02
C GLY A 740 -3.30 20.90 -42.43
N GLU A 741 -3.00 21.01 -43.72
CA GLU A 741 -1.69 20.67 -44.27
C GLU A 741 -0.76 21.88 -44.23
N ARG A 742 0.51 21.62 -43.92
CA ARG A 742 1.55 22.64 -43.93
C ARG A 742 1.95 22.98 -45.36
N VAL A 743 1.83 24.24 -45.75
CA VAL A 743 2.31 24.78 -47.04
C VAL A 743 3.70 25.37 -46.89
N THR A 744 3.92 26.14 -45.82
CA THR A 744 5.23 26.65 -45.41
C THR A 744 5.36 26.59 -43.89
N ASP A 745 6.50 27.04 -43.36
CA ASP A 745 6.72 27.04 -41.91
C ASP A 745 5.71 27.86 -41.10
N THR A 746 5.02 28.81 -41.75
CA THR A 746 4.06 29.72 -41.14
C THR A 746 2.70 29.72 -41.85
N CYS A 747 2.47 28.85 -42.83
CA CYS A 747 1.25 28.85 -43.64
C CYS A 747 0.66 27.45 -43.73
N TYR A 748 -0.63 27.35 -43.39
CA TYR A 748 -1.36 26.09 -43.30
C TYR A 748 -2.65 26.19 -44.11
N ARG A 749 -2.91 25.19 -44.95
CA ARG A 749 -4.12 25.10 -45.77
C ARG A 749 -5.06 24.06 -45.21
N VAL A 750 -6.34 24.40 -45.13
CA VAL A 750 -7.40 23.53 -44.64
C VAL A 750 -8.37 23.20 -45.77
N ASN A 751 -8.83 21.96 -45.81
CA ASN A 751 -9.87 21.47 -46.70
C ASN A 751 -10.59 20.29 -46.03
N PHE A 752 -11.64 19.74 -46.65
CA PHE A 752 -12.40 18.63 -46.05
C PHE A 752 -11.53 17.41 -45.71
N GLN A 753 -10.61 17.04 -46.59
CA GLN A 753 -9.76 15.85 -46.40
C GLN A 753 -8.77 16.04 -45.24
N THR A 754 -8.11 17.19 -45.19
CA THR A 754 -7.13 17.53 -44.13
C THR A 754 -7.83 17.72 -42.79
N PHE A 755 -8.99 18.38 -42.77
CA PHE A 755 -9.75 18.58 -41.55
C PHE A 755 -10.33 17.27 -41.01
N LEU A 756 -10.91 16.42 -41.85
CA LEU A 756 -11.49 15.13 -41.45
C LEU A 756 -10.47 14.00 -41.30
N LYS A 757 -9.18 14.28 -41.53
CA LYS A 757 -8.10 13.31 -41.37
C LYS A 757 -8.09 12.73 -39.94
N ASP A 758 -7.88 11.42 -39.85
CA ASP A 758 -7.82 10.64 -38.61
C ASP A 758 -9.10 10.70 -37.74
N CYS A 759 -10.26 10.99 -38.34
CA CYS A 759 -11.58 10.91 -37.69
C CYS A 759 -12.34 9.67 -38.18
N ASP A 760 -12.57 8.71 -37.28
CA ASP A 760 -13.31 7.47 -37.53
C ASP A 760 -14.77 7.56 -37.05
N THR A 761 -15.08 8.51 -36.17
CA THR A 761 -16.40 8.66 -35.55
C THR A 761 -16.96 10.09 -35.63
N ILE A 762 -18.28 10.22 -35.59
CA ILE A 762 -18.98 11.53 -35.51
C ILE A 762 -18.53 12.32 -34.26
N GLY A 763 -18.24 11.62 -33.16
CA GLY A 763 -17.74 12.22 -31.93
C GLY A 763 -16.39 12.92 -32.11
N GLU A 764 -15.47 12.32 -32.86
CA GLU A 764 -14.15 12.91 -33.16
C GLU A 764 -14.29 14.16 -34.03
N ILE A 765 -15.15 14.13 -35.05
CA ILE A 765 -15.41 15.31 -35.90
C ILE A 765 -15.94 16.48 -35.06
N ARG A 766 -16.91 16.21 -34.17
CA ARG A 766 -17.46 17.23 -33.27
C ARG A 766 -16.38 17.81 -32.34
N ARG A 767 -15.54 16.96 -31.74
CA ARG A 767 -14.41 17.40 -30.90
C ARG A 767 -13.43 18.28 -31.69
N LYS A 768 -13.16 17.95 -32.95
CA LYS A 768 -12.26 18.73 -33.81
C LYS A 768 -12.83 20.11 -34.17
N ILE A 769 -14.14 20.22 -34.38
CA ILE A 769 -14.83 21.50 -34.57
C ILE A 769 -14.78 22.34 -33.29
N THR A 770 -15.04 21.74 -32.13
CA THR A 770 -14.91 22.42 -30.83
C THR A 770 -13.48 22.92 -30.62
N PHE A 771 -12.48 22.08 -30.90
CA PHE A 771 -11.07 22.45 -30.82
C PHE A 771 -10.74 23.69 -31.66
N PHE A 772 -11.20 23.74 -32.92
CA PHE A 772 -11.00 24.90 -33.78
C PHE A 772 -11.55 26.19 -33.14
N LYS A 773 -12.78 26.14 -32.60
CA LYS A 773 -13.43 27.30 -32.00
C LYS A 773 -12.74 27.79 -30.73
N GLU A 774 -12.24 26.87 -29.92
CA GLU A 774 -11.61 27.20 -28.64
C GLU A 774 -10.16 27.70 -28.79
N HIS A 775 -9.42 27.22 -29.79
CA HIS A 775 -7.97 27.38 -29.85
C HIS A 775 -7.46 28.18 -31.04
N ILE A 776 -8.30 28.39 -32.06
CA ILE A 776 -7.92 29.10 -33.28
C ILE A 776 -8.73 30.38 -33.40
N SER A 777 -10.06 30.28 -33.42
CA SER A 777 -10.92 31.46 -33.44
C SER A 777 -12.34 31.09 -33.04
N ASP A 778 -12.87 31.77 -32.03
CA ASP A 778 -14.27 31.66 -31.58
C ASP A 778 -15.23 32.32 -32.59
N ARG A 779 -14.74 33.34 -33.31
CA ARG A 779 -15.45 34.12 -34.33
C ARG A 779 -14.65 34.14 -35.63
N PRO A 780 -14.58 33.02 -36.36
CA PRO A 780 -13.79 32.95 -37.57
C PRO A 780 -14.46 33.71 -38.73
N PRO A 781 -13.69 34.10 -39.75
CA PRO A 781 -14.23 34.73 -40.96
C PRO A 781 -15.33 33.91 -41.64
N SER A 782 -16.13 34.56 -42.48
CA SER A 782 -17.33 33.94 -43.09
C SER A 782 -17.03 32.63 -43.82
N VAL A 783 -15.92 32.57 -44.58
CA VAL A 783 -15.50 31.37 -45.33
C VAL A 783 -15.29 30.16 -44.41
N TRP A 784 -14.74 30.38 -43.22
CA TRP A 784 -14.50 29.35 -42.21
C TRP A 784 -15.77 28.91 -41.50
N ALA A 785 -16.64 29.87 -41.15
CA ALA A 785 -17.93 29.57 -40.55
C ALA A 785 -18.80 28.72 -41.49
N VAL A 786 -18.82 29.04 -42.78
CA VAL A 786 -19.50 28.25 -43.82
C VAL A 786 -18.89 26.85 -43.92
N PHE A 787 -17.56 26.73 -43.98
CA PHE A 787 -16.87 25.44 -44.03
C PHE A 787 -17.20 24.52 -42.83
N LEU A 788 -17.15 25.04 -41.60
CA LEU A 788 -17.48 24.25 -40.40
C LEU A 788 -18.95 23.84 -40.36
N ASN A 789 -19.86 24.71 -40.81
CA ASN A 789 -21.28 24.39 -40.93
C ASN A 789 -21.52 23.32 -41.99
N GLU A 790 -20.80 23.36 -43.12
CA GLU A 790 -20.86 22.32 -44.15
C GLU A 790 -20.36 20.95 -43.66
N ILE A 791 -19.30 20.91 -42.85
CA ILE A 791 -18.87 19.65 -42.24
C ILE A 791 -20.00 19.09 -41.36
N THR A 792 -20.62 19.96 -40.56
CA THR A 792 -21.69 19.56 -39.64
C THR A 792 -22.93 19.08 -40.39
N SER A 793 -23.31 19.73 -41.50
CA SER A 793 -24.48 19.35 -42.30
C SER A 793 -24.29 18.07 -43.10
N LYS A 794 -23.04 17.73 -43.42
CA LYS A 794 -22.66 16.49 -44.14
C LYS A 794 -22.36 15.32 -43.19
N LEU A 795 -22.64 15.45 -41.90
CA LEU A 795 -22.46 14.35 -40.95
C LEU A 795 -23.40 13.19 -41.26
N ASN A 796 -22.83 11.99 -41.36
CA ASN A 796 -23.55 10.73 -41.57
C ASN A 796 -24.52 10.75 -42.78
N PRO A 797 -24.01 10.91 -44.01
CA PRO A 797 -24.84 11.06 -45.22
C PRO A 797 -25.53 9.75 -45.65
N MET A 798 -25.21 8.63 -45.00
CA MET A 798 -25.73 7.30 -45.34
C MET A 798 -26.24 6.62 -44.08
N GLU A 799 -27.42 6.02 -44.16
CA GLU A 799 -27.98 5.22 -43.08
C GLU A 799 -27.79 3.73 -43.40
N PRO A 800 -27.25 2.93 -42.47
CA PRO A 800 -27.18 1.50 -42.66
C PRO A 800 -28.61 0.92 -42.68
N VAL A 801 -28.96 0.25 -43.78
CA VAL A 801 -30.23 -0.46 -43.88
C VAL A 801 -29.98 -1.93 -43.52
N GLU A 802 -30.42 -2.33 -42.34
CA GLU A 802 -30.31 -3.71 -41.86
C GLU A 802 -31.39 -4.61 -42.48
N ASN A 803 -31.23 -5.94 -42.37
CA ASN A 803 -32.23 -6.95 -42.74
C ASN A 803 -32.49 -7.19 -44.24
N TYR A 804 -31.50 -6.93 -45.07
CA TYR A 804 -31.49 -7.34 -46.48
C TYR A 804 -30.40 -8.39 -46.74
N ALA A 805 -30.70 -9.35 -47.60
CA ALA A 805 -29.74 -10.29 -48.16
C ALA A 805 -29.48 -9.96 -49.63
N VAL A 806 -28.21 -10.03 -50.02
CA VAL A 806 -27.76 -9.86 -51.40
C VAL A 806 -27.49 -11.24 -51.98
N PHE A 807 -28.11 -11.57 -53.12
CA PHE A 807 -27.85 -12.80 -53.87
C PHE A 807 -27.35 -12.44 -55.27
N LYS A 808 -26.36 -13.18 -55.76
CA LYS A 808 -25.90 -13.05 -57.14
C LYS A 808 -26.61 -14.07 -58.02
N LEU A 809 -27.28 -13.61 -59.07
CA LEU A 809 -27.87 -14.51 -60.06
C LEU A 809 -26.75 -15.10 -60.92
N ASN A 810 -26.88 -16.39 -61.25
CA ASN A 810 -26.10 -16.96 -62.34
C ASN A 810 -26.52 -16.23 -63.64
N PRO A 811 -25.58 -15.73 -64.46
CA PRO A 811 -25.87 -14.96 -65.67
C PRO A 811 -26.43 -15.83 -66.82
N SER A 812 -27.37 -16.74 -66.53
CA SER A 812 -28.15 -17.41 -67.55
C SER A 812 -29.26 -16.47 -68.04
N ARG A 813 -29.42 -16.39 -69.36
CA ARG A 813 -30.41 -15.50 -69.99
C ARG A 813 -31.83 -15.76 -69.48
N GLU A 814 -32.13 -17.02 -69.19
CA GLU A 814 -33.44 -17.47 -68.69
C GLU A 814 -33.71 -16.98 -67.27
N LEU A 815 -32.78 -17.17 -66.34
CA LEU A 815 -32.95 -16.75 -64.94
C LEU A 815 -33.02 -15.23 -64.82
N VAL A 816 -32.18 -14.52 -65.57
CA VAL A 816 -32.19 -13.05 -65.61
C VAL A 816 -33.52 -12.54 -66.17
N SER A 817 -34.01 -13.14 -67.25
CA SER A 817 -35.32 -12.81 -67.83
C SER A 817 -36.46 -13.07 -66.83
N LEU A 818 -36.40 -14.16 -66.07
CA LEU A 818 -37.38 -14.50 -65.05
C LEU A 818 -37.48 -13.40 -63.97
N PHE A 819 -36.35 -12.98 -63.39
CA PHE A 819 -36.34 -11.87 -62.42
C PHE A 819 -36.70 -10.51 -63.05
N ALA A 820 -36.53 -10.36 -64.37
CA ALA A 820 -36.91 -9.15 -65.09
C ALA A 820 -38.40 -9.09 -65.46
N THR A 821 -39.11 -10.22 -65.54
CA THR A 821 -40.48 -10.30 -66.09
C THR A 821 -41.52 -10.77 -65.07
N ASP A 822 -41.18 -11.66 -64.13
CA ASP A 822 -42.14 -12.25 -63.20
C ASP A 822 -42.73 -11.22 -62.22
N LYS A 823 -44.07 -11.12 -62.21
CA LYS A 823 -44.80 -10.14 -61.40
C LYS A 823 -44.72 -10.39 -59.89
N VAL A 824 -44.40 -11.61 -59.46
CA VAL A 824 -44.33 -11.98 -58.03
C VAL A 824 -42.92 -11.69 -57.48
N LEU A 825 -41.88 -12.11 -58.20
CA LEU A 825 -40.48 -11.83 -57.83
C LEU A 825 -40.22 -10.31 -57.75
N LYS A 826 -40.74 -9.52 -58.71
CA LYS A 826 -40.61 -8.05 -58.70
C LYS A 826 -41.10 -7.36 -57.43
N LYS A 827 -42.05 -7.96 -56.70
CA LYS A 827 -42.58 -7.37 -55.46
C LYS A 827 -41.63 -7.51 -54.27
N TYR A 828 -40.73 -8.50 -54.31
CA TYR A 828 -39.89 -8.89 -53.17
C TYR A 828 -38.39 -8.67 -53.43
N VAL A 829 -38.03 -8.34 -54.66
CA VAL A 829 -36.65 -8.29 -55.12
C VAL A 829 -36.36 -6.91 -55.70
N ARG A 830 -35.32 -6.25 -55.19
CA ARG A 830 -34.72 -5.07 -55.82
C ARG A 830 -33.55 -5.52 -56.68
N LYS A 831 -33.51 -5.07 -57.92
CA LYS A 831 -32.40 -5.38 -58.84
C LYS A 831 -31.25 -4.43 -58.57
N ALA A 832 -30.03 -4.97 -58.50
CA ALA A 832 -28.79 -4.24 -58.38
C ALA A 832 -27.86 -4.60 -59.55
N GLU A 833 -26.72 -3.92 -59.65
CA GLU A 833 -25.73 -4.14 -60.71
C GLU A 833 -25.06 -5.52 -60.59
N ASP A 834 -24.38 -5.96 -61.65
CA ASP A 834 -23.66 -7.25 -61.73
C ASP A 834 -24.49 -8.50 -61.43
N PHE A 835 -25.75 -8.49 -61.88
CA PHE A 835 -26.73 -9.56 -61.65
C PHE A 835 -27.03 -9.80 -60.16
N ASN A 836 -26.74 -8.83 -59.29
CA ASN A 836 -27.11 -8.89 -57.90
C ASN A 836 -28.58 -8.54 -57.70
N ILE A 837 -29.19 -9.21 -56.73
CA ILE A 837 -30.53 -8.93 -56.27
C ILE A 837 -30.53 -8.74 -54.76
N ILE A 838 -31.33 -7.79 -54.29
CA ILE A 838 -31.46 -7.45 -52.89
C ILE A 838 -32.86 -7.85 -52.44
N VAL A 839 -32.95 -8.67 -51.41
CA VAL A 839 -34.20 -9.23 -50.89
C VAL A 839 -34.26 -8.96 -49.40
N GLU A 840 -35.37 -8.42 -48.90
CA GLU A 840 -35.58 -8.33 -47.46
C GLU A 840 -35.63 -9.71 -46.83
N ASN A 841 -34.98 -9.90 -45.68
CA ASN A 841 -34.88 -11.20 -45.02
C ASN A 841 -36.27 -11.85 -44.80
N ARG A 842 -37.28 -11.05 -44.45
CA ARG A 842 -38.69 -11.49 -44.29
C ARG A 842 -39.37 -11.98 -45.57
N HIS A 843 -38.78 -11.75 -46.74
CA HIS A 843 -39.34 -12.12 -48.05
C HIS A 843 -38.54 -13.22 -48.76
N ILE A 844 -37.40 -13.64 -48.22
CA ILE A 844 -36.58 -14.73 -48.77
C ILE A 844 -37.40 -16.01 -48.97
N SER A 845 -38.23 -16.41 -48.00
CA SER A 845 -39.07 -17.61 -48.14
C SER A 845 -40.08 -17.50 -49.28
N LYS A 846 -40.56 -16.29 -49.59
CA LYS A 846 -41.49 -16.04 -50.71
C LYS A 846 -40.77 -16.11 -52.05
N VAL A 847 -39.56 -15.55 -52.13
CA VAL A 847 -38.70 -15.63 -53.31
C VAL A 847 -38.31 -17.10 -53.58
N LYS A 848 -37.86 -17.83 -52.56
CA LYS A 848 -37.53 -19.26 -52.65
C LYS A 848 -38.71 -20.09 -53.16
N LYS A 849 -39.89 -19.94 -52.56
CA LYS A 849 -41.10 -20.66 -53.00
C LYS A 849 -41.45 -20.33 -54.46
N ARG A 850 -41.28 -19.07 -54.88
CA ARG A 850 -41.55 -18.68 -56.27
C ARG A 850 -40.53 -19.28 -57.24
N LEU A 851 -39.25 -19.29 -56.89
CA LEU A 851 -38.21 -19.91 -57.71
C LEU A 851 -38.42 -21.42 -57.89
N GLN A 852 -38.87 -22.11 -56.84
CA GLN A 852 -39.20 -23.55 -56.91
C GLN A 852 -40.29 -23.85 -57.94
N THR A 853 -41.24 -22.93 -58.16
CA THR A 853 -42.27 -23.11 -59.21
C THR A 853 -41.71 -23.08 -60.64
N PHE A 854 -40.47 -22.61 -60.82
CA PHE A 854 -39.76 -22.58 -62.09
C PHE A 854 -38.60 -23.58 -62.13
N GLY A 855 -38.52 -24.52 -61.18
CA GLY A 855 -37.47 -25.53 -61.11
C GLY A 855 -36.13 -25.05 -60.52
N TYR A 856 -36.07 -23.82 -59.99
CA TYR A 856 -34.87 -23.29 -59.35
C TYR A 856 -34.86 -23.57 -57.84
N PHE A 857 -33.74 -24.05 -57.33
CA PHE A 857 -33.48 -24.19 -55.90
C PHE A 857 -32.61 -23.05 -55.40
N MET A 858 -32.96 -22.51 -54.23
CA MET A 858 -32.23 -21.46 -53.54
C MET A 858 -32.00 -21.89 -52.09
N ASP A 859 -30.73 -21.95 -51.69
CA ASP A 859 -30.32 -22.10 -50.29
C ASP A 859 -29.97 -20.72 -49.70
N PRO A 860 -30.79 -20.17 -48.79
CA PRO A 860 -30.52 -18.88 -48.17
C PRO A 860 -29.44 -18.92 -47.08
N THR A 861 -28.89 -20.10 -46.74
CA THR A 861 -27.90 -20.28 -45.66
C THR A 861 -26.46 -20.38 -46.13
N GLN A 862 -26.25 -20.45 -47.45
CA GLN A 862 -24.93 -20.47 -48.05
C GLN A 862 -24.33 -19.05 -47.97
N LYS A 863 -23.33 -18.87 -47.09
CA LYS A 863 -22.58 -17.61 -46.95
C LYS A 863 -21.48 -17.48 -47.99
#